data_AF-A0AAJ2TH45-F1
#
_entry.id   AF-A0AAJ2TH45-F1
#
_cell.length_a   1.000
_cell.length_b   1.000
_cell.length_c   1.000
_cell.angle_alpha   90.00
_cell.angle_beta   90.00
_cell.angle_gamma   90.00
#
_symmetry.space_group_name_H-M   'P 1'
#
loop_
_entity.id
_entity.type
_entity.pdbx_description
1 polymer ?
#
loop_
_entity_poly.entity_id
_entity_poly.type
_entity_poly.pdbx_seq_one_letter_code
_entity_poly.pdbx_strand_id
1 'polypeptide(L)'
;MKKQFLKRERINDRLARVYDYPLTIVEAPMGYGKTTAVREFLETKEIKSIWVTFQPENGSADYKWSKVCDEISKWDRDTGETLKQLGFPVDVPQMDQVLSVLNTVITDEPLFMVLDDYHLTDYEPLNRLIELIVTERIENFYLIIVTRNTGNLNSAELVAKGFCNWITQEVLKFTEVEVRDYCIMMMETISEKDLRKITEYAGGWITLTYMLLLGLEKGIPVGMNMTIDELISLTLFSVYDALTQKYLIKLSIMDRFTAEQAQFITGESQTADILRKMKKENSFIYFDEVNKTYQIHFVLLDFLRSKQNLLADEKKALYIRLGEWYLDKLNFPKAYASFYRAGEIRRILEHLNNPQNISSEMAVFEGSQEMFEKTPLNVLYHYPMAYLLHILVCLFHGNERTAIGSRRQLDQLEQFYNKQDGIDQTYRNRILAEINIVKRFTVFNHIEESTVTNDLIIKLLDGEQSYIMRKENEFTFGSPHLSYNYFREPGRYQKTVQLIVEKVPVYSQFTSGCGTGSEYQARAEYSLETGNWAEAELNGEKAIFKARTKDQHSIVICGNFVLIRLMILQGRITAALNRLRDLEKEILEVRNPIYNTTMDICKGYVYANLEQTEMIPYWLQVGDMTTADLLYQGVALNYLVYGKAVAASRNFVKLEILSESFIEYFSIYHNQLGIIHNGIFKAIAKYNLYGIEAGINALNKILGEAYLDGIIMPFVENAPFLIVMLREINDRQPKDQFIRWLLSVSEVYLKNLKNEELSRVSLTLREQEVLRLTAEGLKREEIAKRLYIAPGTVKTHLQNVYKKLEVNGKNAAIKTALKNGLLFAENEKD
;
A
#
# COMPACT_ATOMS: atom_id res chain seq x y z
N MET A 1 31.77 36.54 0.13
CA MET A 1 30.62 37.00 0.96
C MET A 1 30.32 36.04 2.13
N LYS A 2 29.79 36.54 3.25
CA LYS A 2 29.38 35.74 4.45
C LYS A 2 28.02 35.06 4.22
N LYS A 3 27.75 33.91 4.85
CA LYS A 3 26.39 33.33 4.92
C LYS A 3 25.57 34.11 5.96
N GLN A 4 24.62 34.92 5.52
CA GLN A 4 23.70 35.67 6.40
C GLN A 4 22.26 35.54 5.90
N PHE A 5 21.31 35.47 6.83
CA PHE A 5 19.88 35.32 6.56
C PHE A 5 19.15 36.62 6.90
N LEU A 6 18.32 37.12 5.98
CA LEU A 6 17.46 38.28 6.23
C LEU A 6 16.16 37.81 6.91
N LYS A 7 15.82 38.43 8.04
CA LYS A 7 14.57 38.15 8.77
C LYS A 7 13.36 38.75 8.04
N ARG A 8 12.26 37.99 7.94
CA ARG A 8 11.06 38.37 7.16
C ARG A 8 9.76 38.21 7.94
N GLU A 9 9.45 39.18 8.82
CA GLU A 9 8.27 39.13 9.71
C GLU A 9 6.95 38.86 8.97
N ARG A 10 6.75 39.48 7.79
CA ARG A 10 5.55 39.26 6.96
C ARG A 10 5.33 37.78 6.58
N ILE A 11 6.41 37.02 6.37
CA ILE A 11 6.32 35.59 6.02
C ILE A 11 6.02 34.78 7.28
N ASN A 12 6.66 35.13 8.40
CA ASN A 12 6.39 34.51 9.70
C ASN A 12 4.92 34.67 10.11
N ASP A 13 4.30 35.84 9.87
CA ASP A 13 2.87 36.07 10.14
C ASP A 13 1.96 35.19 9.27
N ARG A 14 2.37 34.90 8.03
CA ARG A 14 1.61 34.01 7.14
C ARG A 14 1.77 32.54 7.53
N LEU A 15 2.97 32.15 7.94
CA LEU A 15 3.26 30.82 8.48
C LEU A 15 2.63 30.61 9.85
N ALA A 16 2.39 31.66 10.65
CA ALA A 16 1.71 31.53 11.95
C ALA A 16 0.29 30.94 11.85
N ARG A 17 -0.35 31.00 10.66
CA ARG A 17 -1.66 30.38 10.40
C ARG A 17 -1.61 28.86 10.24
N VAL A 18 -0.45 28.22 10.37
CA VAL A 18 -0.32 26.75 10.32
C VAL A 18 -1.20 26.05 11.35
N TYR A 19 -1.55 26.71 12.46
CA TYR A 19 -2.44 26.15 13.49
C TYR A 19 -3.93 26.17 13.09
N ASP A 20 -4.30 27.01 12.12
CA ASP A 20 -5.70 27.19 11.70
C ASP A 20 -6.15 26.13 10.67
N TYR A 21 -5.20 25.39 10.09
CA TYR A 21 -5.45 24.46 8.99
C TYR A 21 -4.64 23.16 9.16
N PRO A 22 -5.22 21.97 8.87
CA PRO A 22 -4.47 20.71 8.91
C PRO A 22 -3.34 20.65 7.88
N LEU A 23 -3.44 21.41 6.80
CA LEU A 23 -2.42 21.51 5.76
C LEU A 23 -2.00 22.96 5.51
N THR A 24 -0.69 23.21 5.41
CA THR A 24 -0.12 24.42 4.82
C THR A 24 0.75 24.06 3.63
N ILE A 25 0.43 24.62 2.45
CA ILE A 25 1.25 24.45 1.25
C ILE A 25 2.06 25.73 1.01
N VAL A 26 3.37 25.59 0.92
CA VAL A 26 4.32 26.63 0.54
C VAL A 26 4.80 26.35 -0.88
N GLU A 27 4.21 27.06 -1.85
CA GLU A 27 4.45 26.86 -3.27
C GLU A 27 5.14 28.07 -3.91
N ALA A 28 6.26 27.81 -4.55
CA ALA A 28 6.97 28.76 -5.41
C ALA A 28 8.00 28.00 -6.25
N PRO A 29 8.43 28.56 -7.40
CA PRO A 29 9.53 28.00 -8.16
C PRO A 29 10.82 27.87 -7.34
N MET A 30 11.82 27.22 -7.93
CA MET A 30 13.13 27.06 -7.30
C MET A 30 13.76 28.42 -6.93
N GLY A 31 14.48 28.46 -5.80
CA GLY A 31 15.25 29.63 -5.41
C GLY A 31 14.48 30.82 -4.85
N TYR A 32 13.20 30.65 -4.48
CA TYR A 32 12.41 31.67 -3.75
C TYR A 32 12.54 31.58 -2.22
N GLY A 33 13.39 30.69 -1.70
CA GLY A 33 13.66 30.58 -0.26
C GLY A 33 12.60 29.86 0.57
N LYS A 34 11.75 29.01 -0.04
CA LYS A 34 10.67 28.27 0.64
C LYS A 34 11.15 27.49 1.87
N THR A 35 12.09 26.57 1.65
CA THR A 35 12.70 25.72 2.69
C THR A 35 13.30 26.56 3.81
N THR A 36 14.02 27.62 3.45
CA THR A 36 14.63 28.55 4.42
C THR A 36 13.58 29.24 5.27
N ALA A 37 12.50 29.74 4.66
CA ALA A 37 11.43 30.44 5.38
C ALA A 37 10.71 29.52 6.38
N VAL A 38 10.41 28.29 5.99
CA VAL A 38 9.74 27.32 6.89
C VAL A 38 10.69 26.91 8.04
N ARG A 39 11.97 26.63 7.76
CA ARG A 39 12.95 26.31 8.82
C ARG A 39 13.12 27.44 9.81
N GLU A 40 13.32 28.66 9.32
CA GLU A 40 13.51 29.84 10.18
C GLU A 40 12.29 30.07 11.08
N PHE A 41 11.08 29.91 10.54
CA PHE A 41 9.84 30.04 11.31
C PHE A 41 9.75 29.00 12.44
N LEU A 42 9.98 27.72 12.12
CA LEU A 42 9.92 26.64 13.10
C LEU A 42 10.99 26.79 14.19
N GLU A 43 12.24 27.12 13.80
CA GLU A 43 13.34 27.37 14.73
C GLU A 43 13.06 28.57 15.64
N THR A 44 12.56 29.68 15.09
CA THR A 44 12.27 30.91 15.85
C THR A 44 11.14 30.72 16.85
N LYS A 45 10.16 29.87 16.53
CA LYS A 45 9.03 29.54 17.41
C LYS A 45 9.33 28.34 18.33
N GLU A 46 10.54 27.79 18.26
CA GLU A 46 10.95 26.57 18.97
C GLU A 46 9.97 25.40 18.72
N ILE A 47 9.35 25.39 17.53
CA ILE A 47 8.42 24.35 17.14
C ILE A 47 9.21 23.12 16.73
N LYS A 48 8.81 22.03 17.34
CA LYS A 48 9.45 20.74 17.26
C LYS A 48 8.77 20.00 16.08
N SER A 49 9.53 19.65 15.04
CA SER A 49 8.97 19.12 13.78
C SER A 49 9.71 17.91 13.21
N ILE A 50 8.98 17.02 12.56
CA ILE A 50 9.52 15.93 11.74
C ILE A 50 9.77 16.49 10.33
N TRP A 51 11.03 16.53 9.90
CA TRP A 51 11.41 17.12 8.60
C TRP A 51 11.78 16.03 7.59
N VAL A 52 10.87 15.75 6.65
CA VAL A 52 11.08 14.80 5.56
C VAL A 52 11.43 15.58 4.30
N THR A 53 12.63 15.36 3.74
CA THR A 53 13.00 15.95 2.45
C THR A 53 13.00 14.90 1.35
N PHE A 54 12.09 15.05 0.39
CA PHE A 54 12.02 14.20 -0.79
C PHE A 54 13.17 14.49 -1.74
N GLN A 55 13.53 13.47 -2.49
CA GLN A 55 14.61 13.52 -3.46
C GLN A 55 14.05 13.06 -4.80
N PRO A 56 14.64 13.46 -5.95
CA PRO A 56 14.22 13.01 -7.27
C PRO A 56 14.59 11.53 -7.51
N GLU A 57 14.88 10.79 -6.44
CA GLU A 57 15.14 9.38 -6.49
C GLU A 57 13.89 8.64 -6.96
N ASN A 58 14.05 7.86 -8.02
CA ASN A 58 13.11 6.83 -8.42
C ASN A 58 13.23 5.64 -7.44
N GLY A 59 12.78 5.86 -6.20
CA GLY A 59 12.52 4.81 -5.24
C GLY A 59 11.06 4.37 -5.33
N SER A 60 10.79 3.10 -5.05
CA SER A 60 9.42 2.60 -4.85
C SER A 60 8.70 3.40 -3.76
N ALA A 61 7.38 3.29 -3.73
CA ALA A 61 6.54 3.85 -2.67
C ALA A 61 7.10 3.54 -1.27
N ASP A 62 7.48 2.28 -1.05
CA ASP A 62 8.08 1.79 0.20
C ASP A 62 9.37 2.51 0.56
N TYR A 63 10.17 2.90 -0.42
CA TYR A 63 11.39 3.66 -0.12
C TYR A 63 11.06 5.08 0.34
N LYS A 64 10.11 5.75 -0.35
CA LYS A 64 9.67 7.11 0.02
C LYS A 64 8.97 7.09 1.39
N TRP A 65 8.19 6.05 1.68
CA TRP A 65 7.55 5.85 2.97
C TRP A 65 8.51 5.44 4.07
N SER A 66 9.47 4.56 3.79
CA SER A 66 10.53 4.23 4.75
C SER A 66 11.25 5.50 5.19
N LYS A 67 11.47 6.48 4.30
CA LYS A 67 12.03 7.78 4.70
C LYS A 67 11.12 8.54 5.67
N VAL A 68 9.82 8.57 5.41
CA VAL A 68 8.85 9.17 6.34
C VAL A 68 8.93 8.46 7.71
N CYS A 69 8.91 7.12 7.71
CA CYS A 69 9.01 6.30 8.91
C CYS A 69 10.34 6.45 9.65
N ASP A 70 11.45 6.60 8.93
CA ASP A 70 12.78 6.79 9.51
C ASP A 70 12.87 8.15 10.21
N GLU A 71 12.27 9.21 9.65
CA GLU A 71 12.20 10.51 10.32
C GLU A 71 11.24 10.48 11.53
N ILE A 72 10.13 9.75 11.44
CA ILE A 72 9.25 9.49 12.59
C ILE A 72 9.99 8.69 13.68
N SER A 73 10.80 7.69 13.30
CA SER A 73 11.57 6.84 14.24
C SER A 73 12.56 7.64 15.09
N LYS A 74 13.05 8.78 14.59
CA LYS A 74 13.93 9.67 15.36
C LYS A 74 13.18 10.39 16.48
N TRP A 75 11.87 10.52 16.33
CA TRP A 75 10.98 11.17 17.28
C TRP A 75 10.37 10.16 18.25
N ASP A 76 9.70 9.15 17.70
CA ASP A 76 9.16 8.02 18.42
C ASP A 76 9.53 6.73 17.70
N ARG A 77 10.43 5.98 18.34
CA ARG A 77 11.03 4.78 17.75
C ARG A 77 9.98 3.70 17.48
N ASP A 78 9.08 3.48 18.44
CA ASP A 78 8.11 2.39 18.36
C ASP A 78 7.12 2.63 17.22
N THR A 79 6.61 3.85 17.08
CA THR A 79 5.75 4.19 15.94
C THR A 79 6.49 4.17 14.62
N GLY A 80 7.68 4.77 14.54
CA GLY A 80 8.44 4.76 13.31
C GLY A 80 8.78 3.35 12.83
N GLU A 81 9.15 2.44 13.75
CA GLU A 81 9.36 1.02 13.44
C GLU A 81 8.04 0.32 13.06
N THR A 82 6.92 0.63 13.72
CA THR A 82 5.60 0.05 13.39
C THR A 82 5.15 0.46 11.99
N LEU A 83 5.18 1.76 11.65
CA LEU A 83 4.83 2.26 10.32
C LEU A 83 5.75 1.68 9.23
N LYS A 84 7.04 1.50 9.57
CA LYS A 84 8.01 0.88 8.67
C LYS A 84 7.73 -0.61 8.43
N GLN A 85 7.25 -1.32 9.45
CA GLN A 85 6.84 -2.73 9.35
C GLN A 85 5.55 -2.89 8.53
N LEU A 86 4.61 -1.95 8.68
CA LEU A 86 3.36 -1.93 7.89
C LEU A 86 3.62 -1.74 6.38
N GLY A 87 4.72 -1.09 6.01
CA GLY A 87 5.04 -0.77 4.61
C GLY A 87 4.30 0.47 4.11
N PHE A 88 4.58 0.91 2.86
CA PHE A 88 3.79 2.00 2.27
C PHE A 88 2.34 1.52 2.22
N PRO A 89 1.35 2.33 2.64
CA PRO A 89 -0.04 1.93 2.56
C PRO A 89 -0.45 1.89 1.10
N VAL A 90 -0.32 0.72 0.47
CA VAL A 90 -0.69 0.54 -0.93
C VAL A 90 -2.20 0.42 -1.03
N ASP A 91 -2.84 -0.24 -0.06
CA ASP A 91 -4.27 -0.44 0.03
C ASP A 91 -4.92 0.42 1.13
N VAL A 92 -6.26 0.56 1.11
CA VAL A 92 -6.94 1.31 2.17
C VAL A 92 -6.80 0.71 3.58
N PRO A 93 -6.79 -0.60 3.80
CA PRO A 93 -6.67 -1.07 5.18
C PRO A 93 -5.28 -0.84 5.77
N GLN A 94 -4.20 -0.95 5.01
CA GLN A 94 -2.89 -0.44 5.44
C GLN A 94 -2.95 1.07 5.67
N MET A 95 -3.73 1.81 4.87
CA MET A 95 -3.98 3.24 5.09
C MET A 95 -4.63 3.51 6.46
N ASP A 96 -5.69 2.78 6.80
CA ASP A 96 -6.37 2.90 8.10
C ASP A 96 -5.44 2.52 9.26
N GLN A 97 -4.62 1.48 9.08
CA GLN A 97 -3.60 1.09 10.05
C GLN A 97 -2.54 2.19 10.23
N VAL A 98 -2.05 2.77 9.14
CA VAL A 98 -1.11 3.89 9.15
C VAL A 98 -1.71 5.09 9.88
N LEU A 99 -2.97 5.47 9.59
CA LEU A 99 -3.68 6.55 10.26
C LEU A 99 -3.87 6.27 11.76
N SER A 100 -4.25 5.04 12.11
CA SER A 100 -4.40 4.59 13.50
C SER A 100 -3.08 4.70 14.27
N VAL A 101 -1.98 4.23 13.69
CA VAL A 101 -0.64 4.31 14.30
C VAL A 101 -0.19 5.77 14.41
N LEU A 102 -0.40 6.60 13.38
CA LEU A 102 -0.10 8.03 13.46
C LEU A 102 -0.88 8.72 14.58
N ASN A 103 -2.16 8.36 14.77
CA ASN A 103 -2.99 8.84 15.88
C ASN A 103 -2.44 8.47 17.27
N THR A 104 -1.69 7.37 17.39
CA THR A 104 -1.10 6.96 18.69
C THR A 104 0.12 7.79 19.12
N VAL A 105 0.81 8.45 18.18
CA VAL A 105 1.98 9.32 18.46
C VAL A 105 1.57 10.68 19.00
N ILE A 106 0.35 11.08 18.66
CA ILE A 106 -0.09 12.45 18.80
C ILE A 106 -0.50 12.69 20.24
N THR A 107 0.15 13.69 20.84
CA THR A 107 -0.03 14.07 22.25
C THR A 107 -0.84 15.37 22.34
N ASP A 108 -0.97 15.94 23.55
CA ASP A 108 -1.51 17.29 23.75
C ASP A 108 -0.64 18.39 23.08
N GLU A 109 0.62 18.09 22.74
CA GLU A 109 1.51 19.01 22.02
C GLU A 109 1.36 18.89 20.49
N PRO A 110 1.27 20.01 19.75
CA PRO A 110 1.23 20.03 18.29
C PRO A 110 2.43 19.33 17.63
N LEU A 111 2.15 18.32 16.79
CA LEU A 111 3.15 17.65 15.96
C LEU A 111 3.12 18.22 14.55
N PHE A 112 4.25 18.80 14.13
CA PHE A 112 4.43 19.32 12.77
C PHE A 112 5.23 18.34 11.92
N MET A 113 4.69 18.00 10.75
CA MET A 113 5.41 17.24 9.73
C MET A 113 5.66 18.12 8.51
N VAL A 114 6.92 18.29 8.15
CA VAL A 114 7.32 19.06 6.96
C VAL A 114 7.74 18.11 5.85
N LEU A 115 7.06 18.23 4.71
CA LEU A 115 7.31 17.50 3.48
C LEU A 115 7.98 18.43 2.46
N ASP A 116 9.31 18.41 2.45
CA ASP A 116 10.14 19.31 1.64
C ASP A 116 10.48 18.73 0.26
N ASP A 117 10.59 19.61 -0.73
CA ASP A 117 10.70 19.30 -2.15
C ASP A 117 9.63 18.30 -2.68
N TYR A 118 8.37 18.46 -2.23
CA TYR A 118 7.30 17.49 -2.48
C TYR A 118 7.00 17.21 -3.98
N HIS A 119 7.13 18.19 -4.87
CA HIS A 119 7.04 17.97 -6.34
C HIS A 119 7.89 16.81 -6.89
N LEU A 120 8.92 16.36 -6.17
CA LEU A 120 9.77 15.22 -6.56
C LEU A 120 9.11 13.86 -6.30
N THR A 121 7.98 13.84 -5.60
CA THR A 121 7.31 12.58 -5.28
C THR A 121 6.56 12.03 -6.48
N ASP A 122 6.08 12.84 -7.44
CA ASP A 122 5.26 12.48 -8.63
C ASP A 122 4.61 11.09 -8.56
N TYR A 123 3.90 10.85 -7.46
CA TYR A 123 3.40 9.53 -7.07
C TYR A 123 2.02 9.69 -6.47
N GLU A 124 1.04 9.30 -7.27
CA GLU A 124 -0.38 9.46 -6.99
C GLU A 124 -0.81 8.84 -5.64
N PRO A 125 -0.33 7.64 -5.23
CA PRO A 125 -0.74 7.07 -3.95
C PRO A 125 -0.29 7.87 -2.73
N LEU A 126 0.87 8.55 -2.78
CA LEU A 126 1.30 9.43 -1.69
C LEU A 126 0.47 10.70 -1.62
N ASN A 127 0.06 11.26 -2.77
CA ASN A 127 -0.86 12.40 -2.81
C ASN A 127 -2.20 12.02 -2.15
N ARG A 128 -2.70 10.83 -2.47
CA ARG A 128 -3.92 10.30 -1.87
C ARG A 128 -3.81 10.11 -0.36
N LEU A 129 -2.69 9.53 0.13
CA LEU A 129 -2.41 9.41 1.56
C LEU A 129 -2.46 10.78 2.26
N ILE A 130 -1.86 11.82 1.66
CA ILE A 130 -1.89 13.17 2.21
C ILE A 130 -3.31 13.73 2.26
N GLU A 131 -4.08 13.59 1.18
CA GLU A 131 -5.47 14.06 1.13
C GLU A 131 -6.32 13.40 2.21
N LEU A 132 -6.12 12.09 2.46
CA LEU A 132 -6.80 11.36 3.51
C LEU A 132 -6.40 11.84 4.90
N ILE A 133 -5.10 11.95 5.21
CA ILE A 133 -4.61 12.49 6.50
C ILE A 133 -5.23 13.87 6.78
N VAL A 134 -5.26 14.74 5.77
CA VAL A 134 -5.75 16.12 5.89
C VAL A 134 -7.28 16.16 6.06
N THR A 135 -8.00 15.25 5.41
CA THR A 135 -9.46 15.15 5.50
C THR A 135 -9.91 14.55 6.83
N GLU A 136 -9.13 13.64 7.41
CA GLU A 136 -9.40 13.00 8.70
C GLU A 136 -9.33 14.00 9.87
N ARG A 137 -8.65 15.15 9.69
CA ARG A 137 -8.49 16.21 10.70
C ARG A 137 -7.99 15.67 12.03
N ILE A 138 -6.86 14.96 11.96
CA ILE A 138 -6.20 14.49 13.16
C ILE A 138 -5.86 15.68 14.06
N GLU A 139 -6.40 15.67 15.29
CA GLU A 139 -6.20 16.75 16.27
C GLU A 139 -4.71 16.88 16.60
N ASN A 140 -4.19 18.10 16.76
CA ASN A 140 -2.76 18.38 17.02
C ASN A 140 -1.75 17.89 15.97
N PHE A 141 -2.17 17.44 14.78
CA PHE A 141 -1.26 17.09 13.69
C PHE A 141 -1.36 18.09 12.54
N TYR A 142 -0.21 18.68 12.17
CA TYR A 142 -0.13 19.74 11.18
C TYR A 142 0.88 19.39 10.09
N LEU A 143 0.41 19.36 8.84
CA LEU A 143 1.24 19.05 7.68
C LEU A 143 1.67 20.33 6.96
N ILE A 144 2.97 20.47 6.68
CA ILE A 144 3.53 21.56 5.88
C ILE A 144 4.18 20.98 4.63
N ILE A 145 3.64 21.28 3.45
CA ILE A 145 4.20 20.85 2.17
C ILE A 145 4.99 22.00 1.56
N VAL A 146 6.28 21.78 1.30
CA VAL A 146 7.11 22.71 0.54
C VAL A 146 7.32 22.15 -0.86
N THR A 147 6.78 22.84 -1.86
CA THR A 147 6.75 22.33 -3.24
C THR A 147 7.00 23.41 -4.29
N ARG A 148 7.31 22.98 -5.52
CA ARG A 148 7.45 23.88 -6.69
C ARG A 148 6.21 23.93 -7.56
N ASN A 149 5.40 22.89 -7.48
CA ASN A 149 4.20 22.72 -8.26
C ASN A 149 3.20 21.94 -7.40
N THR A 150 1.95 22.36 -7.42
CA THR A 150 0.81 21.67 -6.80
C THR A 150 -0.05 20.92 -7.81
N GLY A 151 0.31 20.86 -9.10
CA GLY A 151 -0.51 20.28 -10.17
C GLY A 151 -0.93 18.82 -9.97
N ASN A 152 -0.23 18.06 -9.11
CA ASN A 152 -0.57 16.68 -8.76
C ASN A 152 -1.27 16.55 -7.40
N LEU A 153 -1.48 17.67 -6.69
CA LEU A 153 -2.24 17.77 -5.45
C LEU A 153 -3.57 18.43 -5.75
N ASN A 154 -4.66 17.96 -5.15
CA ASN A 154 -5.97 18.61 -5.27
C ASN A 154 -6.08 19.89 -4.39
N SER A 155 -5.04 20.74 -4.46
CA SER A 155 -4.81 21.90 -3.60
C SER A 155 -5.94 22.93 -3.67
N ALA A 156 -6.48 23.20 -4.86
CA ALA A 156 -7.60 24.13 -5.04
C ALA A 156 -8.87 23.66 -4.31
N GLU A 157 -9.17 22.36 -4.37
CA GLU A 157 -10.32 21.78 -3.66
C GLU A 157 -10.10 21.80 -2.15
N LEU A 158 -8.90 21.47 -1.67
CA LEU A 158 -8.56 21.52 -0.24
C LEU A 158 -8.65 22.95 0.32
N VAL A 159 -8.23 23.96 -0.44
CA VAL A 159 -8.39 25.37 -0.07
C VAL A 159 -9.87 25.76 -0.04
N ALA A 160 -10.65 25.39 -1.05
CA ALA A 160 -12.08 25.70 -1.12
C ALA A 160 -12.88 25.07 0.03
N LYS A 161 -12.50 23.87 0.47
CA LYS A 161 -13.09 23.18 1.63
C LYS A 161 -12.56 23.66 2.99
N GLY A 162 -11.60 24.60 3.00
CA GLY A 162 -11.02 25.16 4.23
C GLY A 162 -10.05 24.24 4.95
N PHE A 163 -9.47 23.25 4.27
CA PHE A 163 -8.46 22.36 4.85
C PHE A 163 -7.01 22.85 4.65
N CYS A 164 -6.77 23.78 3.73
CA CYS A 164 -5.42 24.16 3.31
C CYS A 164 -5.17 25.68 3.38
N ASN A 165 -4.07 26.08 4.03
CA ASN A 165 -3.46 27.40 3.91
C ASN A 165 -2.42 27.41 2.78
N TRP A 166 -2.65 28.19 1.73
CA TRP A 166 -1.78 28.20 0.56
C TRP A 166 -0.94 29.49 0.48
N ILE A 167 0.38 29.34 0.67
CA ILE A 167 1.38 30.40 0.56
C ILE A 167 2.05 30.30 -0.81
N THR A 168 1.78 31.28 -1.67
CA THR A 168 2.24 31.29 -3.06
C THR A 168 3.55 32.06 -3.26
N GLN A 169 4.13 31.97 -4.47
CA GLN A 169 5.29 32.73 -4.90
C GLN A 169 5.15 34.25 -4.66
N GLU A 170 3.95 34.79 -4.90
CA GLU A 170 3.67 36.22 -4.72
C GLU A 170 3.84 36.66 -3.27
N VAL A 171 3.57 35.76 -2.32
CA VAL A 171 3.83 36.00 -0.91
C VAL A 171 5.32 35.86 -0.62
N LEU A 172 5.98 34.83 -1.17
CA LEU A 172 7.38 34.50 -0.85
C LEU A 172 8.42 35.42 -1.49
N LYS A 173 8.14 36.06 -2.63
CA LYS A 173 9.11 36.95 -3.27
C LYS A 173 9.54 38.07 -2.33
N PHE A 174 10.79 38.48 -2.44
CA PHE A 174 11.29 39.62 -1.67
C PHE A 174 10.59 40.89 -2.16
N THR A 175 10.13 41.71 -1.22
CA THR A 175 9.71 43.08 -1.52
C THR A 175 10.92 43.93 -1.91
N GLU A 176 10.69 45.08 -2.53
CA GLU A 176 11.80 45.99 -2.90
C GLU A 176 12.66 46.39 -1.69
N VAL A 177 12.03 46.55 -0.52
CA VAL A 177 12.71 46.83 0.75
C VAL A 177 13.55 45.63 1.20
N GLU A 178 13.00 44.41 1.16
CA GLU A 178 13.74 43.19 1.51
C GLU A 178 14.93 42.94 0.56
N VAL A 179 14.78 43.20 -0.75
CA VAL A 179 15.91 43.13 -1.70
C VAL A 179 17.00 44.11 -1.31
N ARG A 180 16.63 45.35 -0.98
CA ARG A 180 17.58 46.39 -0.56
C ARG A 180 18.35 45.97 0.70
N ASP A 181 17.62 45.56 1.73
CA ASP A 181 18.21 45.18 3.02
C ASP A 181 19.13 43.97 2.86
N TYR A 182 18.75 42.98 2.04
CA TYR A 182 19.59 41.84 1.73
C TYR A 182 20.87 42.24 0.99
N CYS A 183 20.79 43.12 -0.01
CA CYS A 183 21.96 43.60 -0.76
C CYS A 183 22.97 44.31 0.15
N ILE A 184 22.49 45.19 1.03
CA ILE A 184 23.34 45.94 1.98
C ILE A 184 23.96 45.00 3.02
N MET A 185 23.21 44.01 3.50
CA MET A 185 23.71 43.00 4.43
C MET A 185 24.86 42.18 3.82
N MET A 186 24.75 41.88 2.53
CA MET A 186 25.62 40.94 1.84
C MET A 186 26.86 41.61 1.21
N MET A 187 26.82 42.91 0.90
CA MET A 187 27.91 43.66 0.28
C MET A 187 28.11 45.02 0.97
N GLU A 188 29.33 45.30 1.46
CA GLU A 188 29.62 46.51 2.25
C GLU A 188 29.37 47.83 1.51
N THR A 189 29.57 47.85 0.19
CA THR A 189 29.35 49.02 -0.66
C THR A 189 28.63 48.63 -1.95
N ILE A 190 27.36 49.03 -2.09
CA ILE A 190 26.57 48.86 -3.32
C ILE A 190 26.02 50.21 -3.77
N SER A 191 26.09 50.51 -5.08
CA SER A 191 25.56 51.77 -5.60
C SER A 191 24.03 51.73 -5.68
N GLU A 192 23.37 52.87 -5.44
CA GLU A 192 21.91 52.99 -5.60
C GLU A 192 21.43 52.66 -7.03
N LYS A 193 22.29 52.87 -8.03
CA LYS A 193 22.01 52.52 -9.42
C LYS A 193 21.96 51.00 -9.61
N ASP A 194 22.92 50.27 -9.04
CA ASP A 194 22.97 48.82 -9.14
C ASP A 194 21.90 48.15 -8.28
N LEU A 195 21.59 48.72 -7.12
CA LEU A 195 20.51 48.28 -6.26
C LEU A 195 19.15 48.34 -6.98
N ARG A 196 18.81 49.47 -7.62
CA ARG A 196 17.58 49.60 -8.41
C ARG A 196 17.50 48.57 -9.53
N LYS A 197 18.62 48.40 -10.26
CA LYS A 197 18.70 47.39 -11.32
C LYS A 197 18.52 45.97 -10.78
N ILE A 198 19.08 45.62 -9.62
CA ILE A 198 18.86 44.30 -9.01
C ILE A 198 17.40 44.12 -8.67
N THR A 199 16.76 45.12 -8.06
CA THR A 199 15.34 45.05 -7.72
C THR A 199 14.46 44.84 -8.95
N GLU A 200 14.72 45.59 -10.03
CA GLU A 200 13.99 45.47 -11.31
C GLU A 200 14.22 44.11 -11.99
N TYR A 201 15.47 43.64 -12.09
CA TYR A 201 15.81 42.41 -12.81
C TYR A 201 15.50 41.13 -12.02
N ALA A 202 15.72 41.15 -10.70
CA ALA A 202 15.50 39.95 -9.88
C ALA A 202 14.01 39.74 -9.57
N GLY A 203 13.17 40.77 -9.59
CA GLY A 203 11.74 40.66 -9.33
C GLY A 203 11.41 40.02 -7.97
N GLY A 204 12.30 40.17 -6.99
CA GLY A 204 12.18 39.55 -5.67
C GLY A 204 12.60 38.07 -5.60
N TRP A 205 13.16 37.49 -6.67
CA TRP A 205 13.73 36.15 -6.66
C TRP A 205 15.08 36.14 -5.93
N ILE A 206 15.12 35.59 -4.71
CA ILE A 206 16.30 35.66 -3.84
C ILE A 206 17.54 34.99 -4.44
N THR A 207 17.38 33.86 -5.14
CA THR A 207 18.52 33.21 -5.82
C THR A 207 19.10 34.09 -6.92
N LEU A 208 18.27 34.73 -7.74
CA LEU A 208 18.77 35.66 -8.77
C LEU A 208 19.37 36.93 -8.16
N THR A 209 18.78 37.44 -7.09
CA THR A 209 19.33 38.57 -6.31
C THR A 209 20.76 38.24 -5.83
N TYR A 210 20.95 37.06 -5.25
CA TYR A 210 22.27 36.60 -4.80
C TYR A 210 23.25 36.41 -5.95
N MET A 211 22.83 35.83 -7.09
CA MET A 211 23.71 35.67 -8.25
C MET A 211 24.11 37.03 -8.86
N LEU A 212 23.19 38.00 -8.94
CA LEU A 212 23.50 39.35 -9.42
C LEU A 212 24.49 40.06 -8.49
N LEU A 213 24.35 39.90 -7.18
CA LEU A 213 25.32 40.42 -6.20
C LEU A 213 26.71 39.79 -6.37
N LEU A 214 26.79 38.47 -6.55
CA LEU A 214 28.05 37.78 -6.85
C LEU A 214 28.67 38.25 -8.17
N GLY A 215 27.83 38.55 -9.18
CA GLY A 215 28.27 39.14 -10.44
C GLY A 215 28.88 40.52 -10.25
N LEU A 216 28.22 41.38 -9.48
CA LEU A 216 28.70 42.73 -9.15
C LEU A 216 30.04 42.71 -8.41
N GLU A 217 30.21 41.82 -7.42
CA GLU A 217 31.49 41.65 -6.70
C GLU A 217 32.64 41.31 -7.66
N LYS A 218 32.33 40.67 -8.80
CA LYS A 218 33.27 40.31 -9.86
C LYS A 218 33.37 41.33 -11.00
N GLY A 219 32.73 42.50 -10.85
CA GLY A 219 32.74 43.57 -11.85
C GLY A 219 31.79 43.37 -13.03
N ILE A 220 30.82 42.44 -12.92
CA ILE A 220 29.79 42.21 -13.95
C ILE A 220 28.61 43.15 -13.67
N PRO A 221 28.27 44.09 -14.58
CA PRO A 221 27.20 45.05 -14.33
C PRO A 221 25.81 44.41 -14.44
N VAL A 222 24.88 44.87 -13.60
CA VAL A 222 23.48 44.43 -13.62
C VAL A 222 22.76 45.04 -14.83
N GLY A 223 21.97 44.22 -15.51
CA GLY A 223 21.11 44.63 -16.62
C GLY A 223 21.73 44.62 -18.02
N MET A 224 22.76 43.80 -18.25
CA MET A 224 22.98 43.27 -19.60
C MET A 224 21.84 42.27 -19.92
N ASN A 225 21.54 42.04 -21.22
CA ASN A 225 20.63 40.98 -21.68
C ASN A 225 21.26 39.59 -21.46
N MET A 226 21.59 39.26 -20.20
CA MET A 226 22.15 37.98 -19.81
C MET A 226 21.03 37.03 -19.40
N THR A 227 21.07 35.81 -19.93
CA THR A 227 20.22 34.70 -19.50
C THR A 227 20.65 34.19 -18.12
N ILE A 228 19.76 33.46 -17.44
CA ILE A 228 20.08 32.79 -16.16
C ILE A 228 21.29 31.85 -16.33
N ASP A 229 21.37 31.14 -17.45
CA ASP A 229 22.49 30.25 -17.77
C ASP A 229 23.81 31.01 -17.91
N GLU A 230 23.82 32.18 -18.57
CA GLU A 230 25.03 33.02 -18.67
C GLU A 230 25.45 33.55 -17.30
N LEU A 231 24.48 33.93 -16.46
CA LEU A 231 24.74 34.38 -15.10
C LEU A 231 25.35 33.26 -14.24
N ILE A 232 24.77 32.05 -14.25
CA ILE A 232 25.32 30.88 -13.55
C ILE A 232 26.72 30.56 -14.09
N SER A 233 26.89 30.61 -15.42
CA SER A 233 28.16 30.36 -16.08
C SER A 233 29.25 31.30 -15.57
N LEU A 234 28.99 32.60 -15.50
CA LEU A 234 29.98 33.62 -15.11
C LEU A 234 30.19 33.71 -13.59
N THR A 235 29.15 33.45 -12.79
CA THR A 235 29.18 33.71 -11.34
C THR A 235 29.52 32.47 -10.52
N LEU A 236 29.15 31.27 -10.98
CA LEU A 236 29.27 30.02 -10.23
C LEU A 236 30.13 28.97 -10.94
N PHE A 237 30.06 28.85 -12.26
CA PHE A 237 30.71 27.75 -12.99
C PHE A 237 32.14 28.09 -13.47
N SER A 238 32.34 29.24 -14.13
CA SER A 238 33.64 29.66 -14.69
C SER A 238 34.74 29.91 -13.65
N VAL A 239 34.33 30.08 -12.39
CA VAL A 239 35.21 30.28 -11.23
C VAL A 239 36.02 29.02 -10.92
N TYR A 240 35.47 27.87 -11.26
CA TYR A 240 36.11 26.59 -11.03
C TYR A 240 37.12 26.29 -12.12
N ASP A 241 38.18 25.56 -11.75
CA ASP A 241 39.10 24.99 -12.73
C ASP A 241 38.40 23.97 -13.62
N ALA A 242 39.03 23.66 -14.76
CA ALA A 242 38.45 22.75 -15.75
C ALA A 242 38.15 21.35 -15.18
N LEU A 243 38.94 20.90 -14.19
CA LEU A 243 38.76 19.61 -13.53
C LEU A 243 37.44 19.59 -12.73
N THR A 244 37.24 20.60 -11.89
CA THR A 244 36.05 20.75 -11.03
C THR A 244 34.78 20.95 -11.87
N GLN A 245 34.87 21.74 -12.95
CA GLN A 245 33.77 21.91 -13.90
C GLN A 245 33.32 20.59 -14.51
N LYS A 246 34.27 19.80 -15.05
CA LYS A 246 33.99 18.48 -15.62
C LYS A 246 33.41 17.53 -14.57
N TYR A 247 33.91 17.59 -13.34
CA TYR A 247 33.43 16.79 -12.22
C TYR A 247 31.97 17.08 -11.85
N LEU A 248 31.58 18.35 -11.76
CA LEU A 248 30.19 18.76 -11.49
C LEU A 248 29.21 18.27 -12.57
N ILE A 249 29.61 18.37 -13.85
CA ILE A 249 28.80 17.87 -14.98
C ILE A 249 28.62 16.36 -14.88
N LYS A 250 29.65 15.60 -14.48
CA LYS A 250 29.53 14.15 -14.28
C LYS A 250 28.61 13.81 -13.11
N LEU A 251 28.67 14.55 -12.02
CA LEU A 251 27.80 14.31 -10.86
C LEU A 251 26.33 14.63 -11.11
N SER A 252 26.01 15.45 -12.11
CA SER A 252 24.63 15.88 -12.37
C SER A 252 23.69 14.77 -12.86
N ILE A 253 24.21 13.56 -13.15
CA ILE A 253 23.39 12.36 -13.37
C ILE A 253 22.73 11.85 -12.08
N MET A 254 23.18 12.32 -10.91
CA MET A 254 22.61 12.00 -9.61
C MET A 254 22.07 13.28 -8.96
N ASP A 255 20.98 13.15 -8.22
CA ASP A 255 20.40 14.28 -7.49
C ASP A 255 21.01 14.43 -6.08
N ARG A 256 21.31 13.29 -5.43
CA ARG A 256 22.12 13.20 -4.22
C ARG A 256 23.08 12.02 -4.32
N PHE A 257 24.18 12.12 -3.59
CA PHE A 257 25.22 11.10 -3.60
C PHE A 257 26.08 11.18 -2.35
N THR A 258 26.64 10.04 -1.94
CA THR A 258 27.73 10.01 -0.95
C THR A 258 29.07 10.31 -1.63
N ALA A 259 30.09 10.66 -0.83
CA ALA A 259 31.44 10.84 -1.37
C ALA A 259 31.98 9.56 -2.04
N GLU A 260 31.68 8.39 -1.46
CA GLU A 260 32.08 7.09 -2.00
C GLU A 260 31.41 6.80 -3.35
N GLN A 261 30.09 7.02 -3.42
CA GLN A 261 29.32 6.85 -4.66
C GLN A 261 29.80 7.81 -5.76
N ALA A 262 30.06 9.07 -5.40
CA ALA A 262 30.63 10.06 -6.32
C ALA A 262 31.99 9.60 -6.87
N GLN A 263 32.88 9.09 -6.00
CA GLN A 263 34.18 8.60 -6.41
C GLN A 263 34.06 7.39 -7.34
N PHE A 264 33.22 6.41 -7.00
CA PHE A 264 32.99 5.22 -7.81
C PHE A 264 32.47 5.56 -9.21
N ILE A 265 31.49 6.46 -9.31
CA ILE A 265 30.81 6.78 -10.56
C ILE A 265 31.63 7.71 -11.43
N THR A 266 32.37 8.67 -10.86
CA THR A 266 33.17 9.62 -11.66
C THR A 266 34.54 9.07 -12.01
N GLY A 267 35.06 8.12 -11.22
CA GLY A 267 36.43 7.61 -11.28
C GLY A 267 37.48 8.61 -10.80
N GLU A 268 37.08 9.70 -10.15
CA GLU A 268 37.99 10.80 -9.78
C GLU A 268 38.63 10.57 -8.41
N SER A 269 39.96 10.46 -8.41
CA SER A 269 40.78 10.24 -7.21
C SER A 269 40.72 11.41 -6.21
N GLN A 270 40.50 12.64 -6.70
CA GLN A 270 40.45 13.85 -5.89
C GLN A 270 39.04 14.20 -5.38
N THR A 271 38.10 13.26 -5.43
CA THR A 271 36.69 13.46 -5.04
C THR A 271 36.54 14.13 -3.66
N ALA A 272 37.26 13.67 -2.64
CA ALA A 272 37.13 14.20 -1.29
C ALA A 272 37.52 15.69 -1.18
N ASP A 273 38.58 16.10 -1.88
CA ASP A 273 39.07 17.48 -1.83
C ASP A 273 38.18 18.43 -2.62
N ILE A 274 37.71 17.98 -3.79
CA ILE A 274 36.76 18.72 -4.63
C ILE A 274 35.46 18.97 -3.85
N LEU A 275 34.89 17.95 -3.21
CA LEU A 275 33.65 18.08 -2.43
C LEU A 275 33.81 18.97 -1.18
N ARG A 276 34.96 18.90 -0.48
CA ARG A 276 35.26 19.80 0.66
C ARG A 276 35.37 21.25 0.22
N LYS A 277 36.06 21.51 -0.89
CA LYS A 277 36.19 22.85 -1.47
C LYS A 277 34.82 23.41 -1.85
N MET A 278 34.00 22.61 -2.53
CA MET A 278 32.63 22.96 -2.90
C MET A 278 31.75 23.31 -1.70
N LYS A 279 31.77 22.50 -0.63
CA LYS A 279 31.00 22.76 0.60
C LYS A 279 31.36 24.11 1.25
N LYS A 280 32.63 24.51 1.18
CA LYS A 280 33.14 25.74 1.80
C LYS A 280 32.85 26.98 0.96
N GLU A 281 32.95 26.86 -0.37
CA GLU A 281 32.94 28.00 -1.30
C GLU A 281 31.57 28.27 -1.94
N ASN A 282 30.61 27.33 -1.88
CA ASN A 282 29.36 27.43 -2.64
C ASN A 282 28.10 27.22 -1.79
N SER A 283 27.17 28.19 -1.83
CA SER A 283 25.85 28.08 -1.19
C SER A 283 24.88 27.16 -1.95
N PHE A 284 25.21 26.76 -3.18
CA PHE A 284 24.41 25.88 -4.03
C PHE A 284 24.79 24.39 -3.92
N ILE A 285 25.74 24.02 -3.05
CA ILE A 285 26.07 22.62 -2.77
C ILE A 285 25.92 22.40 -1.27
N TYR A 286 24.88 21.63 -0.90
CA TYR A 286 24.55 21.31 0.47
C TYR A 286 25.17 19.96 0.86
N PHE A 287 25.56 19.85 2.13
CA PHE A 287 25.97 18.58 2.73
C PHE A 287 25.09 18.29 3.93
N ASP A 288 24.40 17.16 3.87
CA ASP A 288 23.61 16.61 4.95
C ASP A 288 24.52 15.89 5.93
N GLU A 289 24.70 16.45 7.13
CA GLU A 289 25.54 15.83 8.17
C GLU A 289 24.94 14.56 8.76
N VAL A 290 23.61 14.38 8.71
CA VAL A 290 22.92 13.20 9.25
C VAL A 290 23.09 12.03 8.31
N ASN A 291 22.78 12.24 7.03
CA ASN A 291 22.79 11.18 6.02
C ASN A 291 24.16 11.04 5.32
N LYS A 292 25.11 11.93 5.59
CA LYS A 292 26.43 12.00 4.93
C LYS A 292 26.34 12.09 3.40
N THR A 293 25.32 12.78 2.90
CA THR A 293 25.05 12.96 1.47
C THR A 293 25.25 14.40 1.01
N TYR A 294 25.75 14.57 -0.20
CA TYR A 294 25.80 15.85 -0.91
C TYR A 294 24.54 16.04 -1.76
N GLN A 295 24.09 17.29 -1.88
CA GLN A 295 23.00 17.69 -2.76
C GLN A 295 23.40 18.95 -3.54
N ILE A 296 23.25 18.89 -4.86
CA ILE A 296 23.44 20.06 -5.73
C ILE A 296 22.09 20.79 -5.82
N HIS A 297 22.08 22.09 -5.56
CA HIS A 297 20.89 22.91 -5.68
C HIS A 297 20.36 22.86 -7.12
N PHE A 298 19.06 22.71 -7.27
CA PHE A 298 18.44 22.37 -8.55
C PHE A 298 18.72 23.37 -9.68
N VAL A 299 18.77 24.69 -9.40
CA VAL A 299 19.18 25.70 -10.40
C VAL A 299 20.55 25.38 -11.00
N LEU A 300 21.51 25.00 -10.15
CA LEU A 300 22.85 24.62 -10.60
C LEU A 300 22.82 23.23 -11.27
N LEU A 301 22.03 22.29 -10.75
CA LEU A 301 21.89 20.95 -11.32
C LEU A 301 21.32 20.97 -12.75
N ASP A 302 20.27 21.75 -12.99
CA ASP A 302 19.66 21.95 -14.30
C ASP A 302 20.63 22.59 -15.28
N PHE A 303 21.34 23.64 -14.86
CA PHE A 303 22.41 24.23 -15.66
C PHE A 303 23.50 23.19 -15.97
N LEU A 304 23.93 22.39 -15.01
CA LEU A 304 24.92 21.34 -15.23
C LEU A 304 24.40 20.25 -16.19
N ARG A 305 23.10 19.93 -16.15
CA ARG A 305 22.42 19.00 -17.07
C ARG A 305 22.27 19.59 -18.48
N SER A 306 21.98 20.88 -18.61
CA SER A 306 21.92 21.58 -19.91
C SER A 306 23.31 21.74 -20.52
N LYS A 307 24.35 21.88 -19.68
CA LYS A 307 25.77 21.88 -20.06
C LYS A 307 26.39 20.48 -20.11
N GLN A 308 25.61 19.40 -20.01
CA GLN A 308 26.10 18.04 -20.32
C GLN A 308 26.40 17.92 -21.82
N ASN A 309 27.49 18.54 -22.25
CA ASN A 309 28.17 18.24 -23.51
C ASN A 309 29.06 17.00 -23.34
N LEU A 310 28.60 16.02 -22.55
CA LEU A 310 29.24 14.74 -22.44
C LEU A 310 29.05 14.01 -23.77
N LEU A 311 30.12 13.44 -24.30
CA LEU A 311 30.01 12.51 -25.42
C LEU A 311 29.03 11.39 -25.02
N ALA A 312 28.26 10.88 -25.97
CA ALA A 312 27.27 9.84 -25.70
C ALA A 312 27.88 8.65 -24.94
N ASP A 313 29.12 8.27 -25.28
CA ASP A 313 29.87 7.20 -24.60
C ASP A 313 30.24 7.53 -23.15
N GLU A 314 30.56 8.79 -22.84
CA GLU A 314 30.87 9.22 -21.46
C GLU A 314 29.62 9.20 -20.59
N LYS A 315 28.48 9.68 -21.11
CA LYS A 315 27.19 9.61 -20.42
C LYS A 315 26.74 8.16 -20.19
N LYS A 316 26.90 7.32 -21.21
CA LYS A 316 26.64 5.89 -21.14
C LYS A 316 27.48 5.22 -20.04
N ALA A 317 28.79 5.48 -20.01
CA ALA A 317 29.70 4.92 -19.00
C ALA A 317 29.32 5.35 -17.56
N LEU A 318 28.83 6.57 -17.36
CA LEU A 318 28.36 7.02 -16.04
C LEU A 318 27.12 6.25 -15.58
N TYR A 319 26.11 6.08 -16.44
CA TYR A 319 24.92 5.31 -16.10
C TYR A 319 25.21 3.81 -15.90
N ILE A 320 26.18 3.26 -16.63
CA ILE A 320 26.68 1.90 -16.41
C ILE A 320 27.24 1.76 -14.99
N ARG A 321 28.15 2.65 -14.56
CA ARG A 321 28.70 2.61 -13.20
C ARG A 321 27.64 2.87 -12.14
N LEU A 322 26.67 3.75 -12.41
CA LEU A 322 25.54 3.97 -11.51
C LEU A 322 24.69 2.70 -11.36
N GLY A 323 24.42 1.99 -12.45
CA GLY A 323 23.71 0.72 -12.43
C GLY A 323 24.48 -0.37 -11.68
N GLU A 324 25.79 -0.46 -11.88
CA GLU A 324 26.67 -1.39 -11.15
C GLU A 324 26.69 -1.13 -9.64
N TRP A 325 26.75 0.14 -9.25
CA TRP A 325 26.67 0.53 -7.85
C TRP A 325 25.36 0.05 -7.21
N TYR A 326 24.22 0.26 -7.88
CA TYR A 326 22.93 -0.20 -7.35
C TYR A 326 22.78 -1.72 -7.37
N LEU A 327 23.37 -2.40 -8.36
CA LEU A 327 23.38 -3.84 -8.44
C LEU A 327 24.16 -4.46 -7.27
N ASP A 328 25.31 -3.90 -6.90
CA ASP A 328 26.11 -4.29 -5.73
C ASP A 328 25.33 -4.13 -4.42
N LYS A 329 24.46 -3.11 -4.34
CA LYS A 329 23.57 -2.87 -3.18
C LYS A 329 22.25 -3.64 -3.25
N LEU A 330 22.08 -4.56 -4.20
CA LEU A 330 20.86 -5.37 -4.42
C LEU A 330 19.59 -4.52 -4.67
N ASN A 331 19.76 -3.28 -5.12
CA ASN A 331 18.64 -2.41 -5.51
C ASN A 331 18.35 -2.58 -7.00
N PHE A 332 17.73 -3.71 -7.35
CA PHE A 332 17.48 -4.12 -8.74
C PHE A 332 16.66 -3.10 -9.55
N PRO A 333 15.55 -2.52 -9.04
CA PRO A 333 14.77 -1.57 -9.82
C PRO A 333 15.59 -0.34 -10.25
N LYS A 334 16.39 0.25 -9.34
CA LYS A 334 17.28 1.38 -9.68
C LYS A 334 18.43 0.98 -10.60
N ALA A 335 18.98 -0.23 -10.42
CA ALA A 335 20.02 -0.75 -11.28
C ALA A 335 19.51 -0.88 -12.73
N TYR A 336 18.36 -1.54 -12.94
CA TYR A 336 17.77 -1.72 -14.26
C TYR A 336 17.35 -0.40 -14.90
N ALA A 337 16.75 0.52 -14.14
CA ALA A 337 16.42 1.84 -14.65
C ALA A 337 17.66 2.64 -15.10
N SER A 338 18.80 2.45 -14.43
CA SER A 338 20.09 3.06 -14.81
C SER A 338 20.66 2.40 -16.08
N PHE A 339 20.63 1.07 -16.15
CA PHE A 339 21.05 0.35 -17.36
C PHE A 339 20.17 0.67 -18.56
N TYR A 340 18.86 0.83 -18.38
CA TYR A 340 17.94 1.23 -19.43
C TYR A 340 18.28 2.62 -19.97
N ARG A 341 18.56 3.59 -19.10
CA ARG A 341 19.06 4.93 -19.49
C ARG A 341 20.41 4.89 -20.20
N ALA A 342 21.25 3.89 -19.90
CA ALA A 342 22.50 3.64 -20.62
C ALA A 342 22.31 2.93 -21.97
N GLY A 343 21.10 2.46 -22.29
CA GLY A 343 20.82 1.60 -23.45
C GLY A 343 21.32 0.16 -23.28
N GLU A 344 21.66 -0.27 -22.06
CA GLU A 344 22.20 -1.60 -21.73
C GLU A 344 21.08 -2.64 -21.53
N ILE A 345 20.17 -2.74 -22.50
CA ILE A 345 19.02 -3.67 -22.44
C ILE A 345 19.47 -5.12 -22.28
N ARG A 346 20.52 -5.54 -23.01
CA ARG A 346 21.04 -6.91 -22.92
C ARG A 346 21.49 -7.28 -21.51
N ARG A 347 22.10 -6.33 -20.80
CA ARG A 347 22.56 -6.55 -19.43
C ARG A 347 21.41 -6.79 -18.45
N ILE A 348 20.31 -6.06 -18.63
CA ILE A 348 19.06 -6.27 -17.86
C ILE A 348 18.49 -7.66 -18.18
N LEU A 349 18.36 -7.98 -19.46
CA LEU A 349 17.82 -9.28 -19.91
C LEU A 349 18.70 -10.45 -19.44
N GLU A 350 20.02 -10.33 -19.48
CA GLU A 350 20.96 -11.33 -18.95
C GLU A 350 20.75 -11.57 -17.46
N HIS A 351 20.62 -10.48 -16.68
CA HIS A 351 20.43 -10.57 -15.25
C HIS A 351 19.08 -11.20 -14.88
N LEU A 352 17.99 -10.79 -15.55
CA LEU A 352 16.65 -11.37 -15.37
C LEU A 352 16.53 -12.80 -15.92
N ASN A 353 17.37 -13.18 -16.88
CA ASN A 353 17.37 -14.52 -17.43
C ASN A 353 18.14 -15.53 -16.56
N ASN A 354 18.90 -15.05 -15.56
CA ASN A 354 19.61 -15.90 -14.62
C ASN A 354 18.62 -16.51 -13.60
N PRO A 355 18.55 -17.86 -13.47
CA PRO A 355 17.68 -18.54 -12.53
C PRO A 355 17.80 -18.14 -11.05
N GLN A 356 18.91 -17.54 -10.66
CA GLN A 356 19.12 -17.04 -9.29
C GLN A 356 18.39 -15.71 -9.02
N ASN A 357 17.96 -15.01 -10.07
CA ASN A 357 17.38 -13.68 -10.02
C ASN A 357 15.91 -13.67 -10.51
N ILE A 358 15.26 -14.83 -10.57
CA ILE A 358 13.90 -14.95 -11.08
C ILE A 358 12.92 -14.63 -9.96
N SER A 359 12.39 -13.40 -9.99
CA SER A 359 11.28 -12.93 -9.17
C SER A 359 10.42 -11.97 -10.00
N SER A 360 9.10 -12.06 -9.87
CA SER A 360 8.15 -11.18 -10.57
C SER A 360 8.35 -9.71 -10.20
N GLU A 361 8.74 -9.41 -8.97
CA GLU A 361 9.04 -8.05 -8.50
C GLU A 361 10.22 -7.43 -9.24
N MET A 362 11.21 -8.24 -9.64
CA MET A 362 12.39 -7.74 -10.37
C MET A 362 12.06 -7.32 -11.80
N ALA A 363 10.96 -7.82 -12.38
CA ALA A 363 10.52 -7.42 -13.72
C ALA A 363 9.75 -6.09 -13.73
N VAL A 364 9.48 -5.51 -12.56
CA VAL A 364 8.78 -4.23 -12.39
C VAL A 364 9.80 -3.13 -12.06
N PHE A 365 10.06 -2.24 -13.02
CA PHE A 365 10.94 -1.09 -12.84
C PHE A 365 10.58 0.02 -13.84
N GLU A 366 11.11 1.21 -13.60
CA GLU A 366 10.87 2.37 -14.47
C GLU A 366 11.36 2.12 -15.90
N GLY A 367 10.44 2.23 -16.86
CA GLY A 367 10.71 1.97 -18.27
C GLY A 367 10.66 0.49 -18.67
N SER A 368 10.27 -0.43 -17.77
CA SER A 368 10.23 -1.87 -18.09
C SER A 368 9.24 -2.19 -19.22
N GLN A 369 8.01 -1.68 -19.15
CA GLN A 369 6.99 -1.90 -20.19
C GLN A 369 7.48 -1.40 -21.55
N GLU A 370 7.96 -0.15 -21.62
CA GLU A 370 8.50 0.45 -22.84
C GLU A 370 9.72 -0.33 -23.36
N MET A 371 10.59 -0.81 -22.48
CA MET A 371 11.74 -1.63 -22.84
C MET A 371 11.30 -2.93 -23.52
N PHE A 372 10.38 -3.69 -22.92
CA PHE A 372 9.91 -4.96 -23.48
C PHE A 372 9.12 -4.76 -24.78
N GLU A 373 8.29 -3.71 -24.89
CA GLU A 373 7.52 -3.39 -26.10
C GLU A 373 8.43 -2.98 -27.27
N LYS A 374 9.50 -2.23 -27.02
CA LYS A 374 10.43 -1.77 -28.07
C LYS A 374 11.53 -2.78 -28.41
N THR A 375 11.79 -3.76 -27.55
CA THR A 375 12.84 -4.75 -27.80
C THR A 375 12.39 -5.74 -28.87
N PRO A 376 13.17 -5.95 -29.95
CA PRO A 376 12.82 -6.91 -30.98
C PRO A 376 12.64 -8.33 -30.42
N LEU A 377 11.58 -9.04 -30.87
CA LEU A 377 11.25 -10.39 -30.40
C LEU A 377 12.41 -11.38 -30.55
N ASN A 378 13.21 -11.26 -31.62
CA ASN A 378 14.38 -12.11 -31.80
C ASN A 378 15.40 -11.94 -30.68
N VAL A 379 15.54 -10.76 -30.06
CA VAL A 379 16.40 -10.55 -28.89
C VAL A 379 15.75 -11.18 -27.66
N LEU A 380 14.47 -10.91 -27.40
CA LEU A 380 13.74 -11.46 -26.26
C LEU A 380 13.75 -13.00 -26.24
N TYR A 381 13.69 -13.64 -27.41
CA TYR A 381 13.73 -15.09 -27.53
C TYR A 381 15.09 -15.69 -27.13
N HIS A 382 16.18 -14.91 -27.07
CA HIS A 382 17.46 -15.37 -26.51
C HIS A 382 17.52 -15.24 -24.98
N TYR A 383 16.57 -14.52 -24.37
CA TYR A 383 16.44 -14.32 -22.94
C TYR A 383 15.04 -14.75 -22.44
N PRO A 384 14.68 -16.04 -22.63
CA PRO A 384 13.32 -16.53 -22.46
C PRO A 384 12.78 -16.35 -21.04
N MET A 385 13.59 -16.52 -19.99
CA MET A 385 13.12 -16.38 -18.61
C MET A 385 12.74 -14.93 -18.29
N ALA A 386 13.54 -13.97 -18.76
CA ALA A 386 13.22 -12.55 -18.61
C ALA A 386 11.91 -12.19 -19.31
N TYR A 387 11.69 -12.74 -20.51
CA TYR A 387 10.45 -12.51 -21.25
C TYR A 387 9.24 -13.20 -20.62
N LEU A 388 9.40 -14.42 -20.12
CA LEU A 388 8.35 -15.14 -19.40
C LEU A 388 7.94 -14.43 -18.10
N LEU A 389 8.90 -13.88 -17.34
CA LEU A 389 8.60 -13.05 -16.17
C LEU A 389 7.76 -11.83 -16.54
N HIS A 390 8.12 -11.13 -17.61
CA HIS A 390 7.34 -9.99 -18.11
C HIS A 390 5.91 -10.43 -18.48
N ILE A 391 5.75 -11.53 -19.22
CA ILE A 391 4.43 -12.06 -19.58
C ILE A 391 3.63 -12.41 -18.33
N LEU A 392 4.25 -13.03 -17.32
CA LEU A 392 3.58 -13.39 -16.06
C LEU A 392 3.09 -12.15 -15.30
N VAL A 393 3.92 -11.10 -15.19
CA VAL A 393 3.51 -9.83 -14.58
C VAL A 393 2.32 -9.24 -15.34
N CYS A 394 2.34 -9.25 -16.67
CA CYS A 394 1.22 -8.80 -17.50
C CYS A 394 -0.05 -9.63 -17.25
N LEU A 395 0.06 -10.95 -17.00
CA LEU A 395 -1.09 -11.81 -16.70
C LEU A 395 -1.71 -11.54 -15.33
N PHE A 396 -0.93 -11.16 -14.32
CA PHE A 396 -1.45 -10.86 -12.98
C PHE A 396 -2.13 -9.49 -12.87
N HIS A 397 -1.71 -8.52 -13.69
CA HIS A 397 -2.27 -7.16 -13.68
C HIS A 397 -3.18 -6.88 -14.88
N GLY A 398 -3.26 -7.81 -15.83
CA GLY A 398 -3.97 -7.66 -17.09
C GLY A 398 -5.36 -8.29 -17.08
N ASN A 399 -6.22 -7.77 -17.96
CA ASN A 399 -7.56 -8.31 -18.17
C ASN A 399 -7.56 -9.47 -19.18
N GLU A 400 -8.75 -9.94 -19.57
CA GLU A 400 -8.92 -11.04 -20.54
C GLU A 400 -8.22 -10.77 -21.89
N ARG A 401 -8.17 -9.52 -22.36
CA ARG A 401 -7.47 -9.17 -23.61
C ARG A 401 -5.96 -9.38 -23.47
N THR A 402 -5.41 -9.04 -22.30
CA THR A 402 -4.01 -9.31 -21.97
C THR A 402 -3.76 -10.82 -21.97
N ALA A 403 -4.64 -11.62 -21.36
CA ALA A 403 -4.51 -13.09 -21.34
C ALA A 403 -4.48 -13.70 -22.75
N ILE A 404 -5.34 -13.23 -23.67
CA ILE A 404 -5.35 -13.67 -25.07
C ILE A 404 -4.05 -13.28 -25.78
N GLY A 405 -3.57 -12.04 -25.58
CA GLY A 405 -2.30 -11.56 -26.13
C GLY A 405 -1.11 -12.38 -25.64
N SER A 406 -1.02 -12.59 -24.33
CA SER A 406 0.02 -13.39 -23.67
C SER A 406 0.01 -14.84 -24.13
N ARG A 407 -1.16 -15.46 -24.33
CA ARG A 407 -1.25 -16.81 -24.89
C ARG A 407 -0.59 -16.90 -26.27
N ARG A 408 -0.85 -15.93 -27.15
CA ARG A 408 -0.23 -15.86 -28.47
C ARG A 408 1.29 -15.69 -28.38
N GLN A 409 1.79 -14.85 -27.47
CA GLN A 409 3.23 -14.66 -27.23
C GLN A 409 3.89 -15.97 -26.78
N LEU A 410 3.26 -16.71 -25.87
CA LEU A 410 3.74 -18.00 -25.36
C LEU A 410 3.74 -19.08 -26.45
N ASP A 411 2.68 -19.16 -27.29
CA ASP A 411 2.62 -20.10 -28.41
C ASP A 411 3.75 -19.84 -29.43
N GLN A 412 4.05 -18.57 -29.72
CA GLN A 412 5.16 -18.21 -30.62
C GLN A 412 6.52 -18.57 -30.05
N LEU A 413 6.74 -18.32 -28.74
CA LEU A 413 7.97 -18.67 -28.05
C LEU A 413 8.16 -20.20 -28.01
N GLU A 414 7.10 -20.95 -27.73
CA GLU A 414 7.12 -22.42 -27.75
C GLU A 414 7.47 -22.97 -29.13
N GLN A 415 6.87 -22.42 -30.20
CA GLN A 415 7.20 -22.81 -31.57
C GLN A 415 8.66 -22.52 -31.93
N PHE A 416 9.21 -21.40 -31.45
CA PHE A 416 10.61 -21.04 -31.65
C PHE A 416 11.53 -22.10 -31.04
N TYR A 417 11.34 -22.44 -29.76
CA TYR A 417 12.18 -23.43 -29.06
C TYR A 417 11.99 -24.87 -29.55
N ASN A 418 10.81 -25.23 -30.05
CA ASN A 418 10.58 -26.54 -30.65
C ASN A 418 11.34 -26.73 -31.98
N LYS A 419 11.49 -25.66 -32.77
CA LYS A 419 12.14 -25.71 -34.10
C LYS A 419 13.63 -25.38 -34.08
N GLN A 420 14.17 -24.93 -32.95
CA GLN A 420 15.55 -24.48 -32.86
C GLN A 420 16.52 -25.66 -32.81
N ASP A 421 17.43 -25.73 -33.76
CA ASP A 421 18.50 -26.73 -33.79
C ASP A 421 19.76 -26.22 -33.05
N GLY A 422 20.59 -27.14 -32.52
CA GLY A 422 21.89 -26.80 -31.92
C GLY A 422 21.87 -26.26 -30.47
N ILE A 423 20.70 -26.18 -29.83
CA ILE A 423 20.59 -25.88 -28.39
C ILE A 423 20.61 -27.15 -27.55
N ASP A 424 21.21 -27.07 -26.36
CA ASP A 424 21.22 -28.16 -25.38
C ASP A 424 19.79 -28.64 -25.07
N GLN A 425 19.61 -29.95 -25.02
CA GLN A 425 18.29 -30.57 -24.86
C GLN A 425 17.72 -30.30 -23.46
N THR A 426 18.56 -30.30 -22.42
CA THR A 426 18.14 -30.02 -21.04
C THR A 426 17.64 -28.58 -20.91
N TYR A 427 18.40 -27.63 -21.47
CA TYR A 427 18.00 -26.23 -21.52
C TYR A 427 16.72 -26.01 -22.33
N ARG A 428 16.59 -26.65 -23.51
CA ARG A 428 15.36 -26.59 -24.31
C ARG A 428 14.15 -27.07 -23.52
N ASN A 429 14.26 -28.26 -22.92
CA ASN A 429 13.18 -28.85 -22.14
C ASN A 429 12.79 -27.96 -20.97
N ARG A 430 13.77 -27.34 -20.31
CA ARG A 430 13.54 -26.33 -19.27
C ARG A 430 12.67 -25.19 -19.76
N ILE A 431 13.06 -24.53 -20.86
CA ILE A 431 12.29 -23.39 -21.38
C ILE A 431 10.88 -23.80 -21.76
N LEU A 432 10.72 -24.95 -22.42
CA LEU A 432 9.40 -25.49 -22.77
C LEU A 432 8.55 -25.77 -21.52
N ALA A 433 9.14 -26.28 -20.43
CA ALA A 433 8.44 -26.48 -19.18
C ALA A 433 7.94 -25.15 -18.60
N GLU A 434 8.80 -24.14 -18.49
CA GLU A 434 8.43 -22.84 -17.94
C GLU A 434 7.37 -22.11 -18.79
N ILE A 435 7.46 -22.19 -20.13
CA ILE A 435 6.40 -21.69 -21.03
C ILE A 435 5.06 -22.34 -20.69
N ASN A 436 5.05 -23.66 -20.53
CA ASN A 436 3.86 -24.43 -20.23
C ASN A 436 3.30 -24.13 -18.83
N ILE A 437 4.16 -23.81 -17.86
CA ILE A 437 3.76 -23.33 -16.53
C ILE A 437 3.08 -21.95 -16.62
N VAL A 438 3.71 -20.98 -17.28
CA VAL A 438 3.15 -19.61 -17.43
C VAL A 438 1.86 -19.64 -18.26
N LYS A 439 1.76 -20.51 -19.27
CA LYS A 439 0.56 -20.67 -20.11
C LYS A 439 -0.69 -21.04 -19.30
N ARG A 440 -0.56 -21.68 -18.14
CA ARG A 440 -1.71 -22.00 -17.26
C ARG A 440 -2.48 -20.77 -16.80
N PHE A 441 -1.79 -19.67 -16.58
CA PHE A 441 -2.40 -18.42 -16.14
C PHE A 441 -3.21 -17.71 -17.25
N THR A 442 -3.10 -18.17 -18.51
CA THR A 442 -3.91 -17.66 -19.63
C THR A 442 -5.35 -18.19 -19.65
N VAL A 443 -5.63 -19.25 -18.88
CA VAL A 443 -6.95 -19.89 -18.75
C VAL A 443 -7.42 -19.90 -17.30
N PHE A 444 -7.15 -18.81 -16.58
CA PHE A 444 -7.55 -18.65 -15.18
C PHE A 444 -9.02 -19.03 -14.95
N ASN A 445 -9.30 -19.65 -13.81
CA ASN A 445 -10.62 -20.15 -13.38
C ASN A 445 -11.16 -21.36 -14.21
N HIS A 446 -10.49 -21.79 -15.29
CA HIS A 446 -10.87 -23.00 -16.04
C HIS A 446 -9.96 -24.19 -15.75
N ILE A 447 -10.18 -24.87 -14.62
CA ILE A 447 -9.30 -25.97 -14.17
C ILE A 447 -9.33 -27.19 -15.12
N GLU A 448 -10.41 -27.39 -15.88
CA GLU A 448 -10.52 -28.41 -16.93
C GLU A 448 -9.84 -28.06 -18.27
N GLU A 449 -9.74 -26.78 -18.64
CA GLU A 449 -9.38 -26.35 -20.01
C GLU A 449 -7.89 -26.26 -20.28
N SER A 450 -7.04 -26.46 -19.27
CA SER A 450 -5.60 -26.50 -19.50
C SER A 450 -5.24 -27.69 -20.39
N THR A 451 -4.96 -27.43 -21.67
CA THR A 451 -4.42 -28.42 -22.62
C THR A 451 -3.02 -28.91 -22.23
N VAL A 452 -2.40 -28.24 -21.25
CA VAL A 452 -1.07 -28.52 -20.72
C VAL A 452 -1.19 -29.49 -19.54
N THR A 453 -0.80 -30.75 -19.77
CA THR A 453 -0.83 -31.76 -18.70
C THR A 453 0.32 -31.56 -17.72
N ASN A 454 0.07 -31.87 -16.44
CA ASN A 454 1.13 -31.93 -15.43
C ASN A 454 2.23 -32.92 -15.86
N ASP A 455 1.86 -34.03 -16.48
CA ASP A 455 2.77 -35.08 -16.94
C ASP A 455 3.79 -34.55 -17.97
N LEU A 456 3.37 -33.65 -18.87
CA LEU A 456 4.27 -33.03 -19.84
C LEU A 456 5.31 -32.16 -19.12
N ILE A 457 4.87 -31.30 -18.19
CA ILE A 457 5.78 -30.43 -17.43
C ILE A 457 6.76 -31.26 -16.61
N ILE A 458 6.28 -32.28 -15.89
CA ILE A 458 7.13 -33.18 -15.09
C ILE A 458 8.16 -33.86 -15.98
N LYS A 459 7.75 -34.38 -17.14
CA LYS A 459 8.66 -35.01 -18.09
C LYS A 459 9.71 -34.03 -18.63
N LEU A 460 9.34 -32.78 -18.89
CA LEU A 460 10.26 -31.76 -19.39
C LEU A 460 11.23 -31.28 -18.31
N LEU A 461 10.80 -31.22 -17.05
CA LEU A 461 11.64 -30.82 -15.92
C LEU A 461 12.58 -31.92 -15.44
N ASP A 462 12.27 -33.18 -15.71
CA ASP A 462 13.12 -34.34 -15.38
C ASP A 462 13.58 -34.37 -13.90
N GLY A 463 12.64 -34.13 -12.98
CA GLY A 463 12.88 -34.13 -11.53
C GLY A 463 13.30 -32.79 -10.94
N GLU A 464 13.57 -31.79 -11.77
CA GLU A 464 13.90 -30.44 -11.32
C GLU A 464 12.67 -29.58 -10.98
N GLN A 465 12.89 -28.48 -10.26
CA GLN A 465 11.84 -27.53 -9.86
C GLN A 465 11.77 -26.33 -10.81
N SER A 466 10.58 -25.76 -10.98
CA SER A 466 10.36 -24.53 -11.75
C SER A 466 11.19 -23.38 -11.22
N TYR A 467 11.70 -22.57 -12.13
CA TYR A 467 12.38 -21.35 -11.78
C TYR A 467 11.42 -20.18 -11.55
N ILE A 468 10.31 -20.13 -12.30
CA ILE A 468 9.36 -19.01 -12.27
C ILE A 468 8.34 -19.14 -11.14
N MET A 469 7.79 -20.34 -10.95
CA MET A 469 6.79 -20.61 -9.91
C MET A 469 7.40 -21.41 -8.77
N ARG A 470 7.46 -20.80 -7.60
CA ARG A 470 8.02 -21.35 -6.37
C ARG A 470 7.09 -21.12 -5.19
N LYS A 471 7.47 -21.62 -4.01
CA LYS A 471 6.67 -21.53 -2.79
C LYS A 471 6.40 -20.09 -2.34
N GLU A 472 7.25 -19.15 -2.73
CA GLU A 472 7.14 -17.74 -2.41
C GLU A 472 6.03 -17.03 -3.20
N ASN A 473 5.57 -17.62 -4.31
CA ASN A 473 4.48 -17.06 -5.10
C ASN A 473 3.12 -17.22 -4.40
N GLU A 474 2.32 -16.18 -4.53
CA GLU A 474 0.91 -16.16 -4.14
C GLU A 474 0.12 -17.23 -4.95
N PHE A 475 -0.85 -17.90 -4.31
CA PHE A 475 -1.57 -19.04 -4.92
C PHE A 475 -3.10 -18.86 -4.99
N THR A 476 -3.71 -18.13 -4.07
CA THR A 476 -5.17 -17.99 -3.98
C THR A 476 -5.68 -16.70 -4.61
N PHE A 477 -4.82 -16.00 -5.35
CA PHE A 477 -5.04 -14.72 -5.99
C PHE A 477 -5.53 -13.62 -5.04
N GLY A 478 -5.07 -13.67 -3.78
CA GLY A 478 -5.52 -12.74 -2.73
C GLY A 478 -6.93 -13.02 -2.20
N SER A 479 -7.56 -14.14 -2.59
CA SER A 479 -8.84 -14.60 -2.03
C SER A 479 -8.64 -15.45 -0.78
N PRO A 480 -9.37 -15.20 0.33
CA PRO A 480 -9.46 -16.11 1.48
C PRO A 480 -10.35 -17.34 1.23
N HIS A 481 -10.82 -17.55 0.00
CA HIS A 481 -11.66 -18.68 -0.41
C HIS A 481 -11.13 -19.24 -1.74
N LEU A 482 -10.46 -20.38 -1.71
CA LEU A 482 -9.77 -20.96 -2.86
C LEU A 482 -10.77 -21.42 -3.93
N SER A 483 -11.78 -22.20 -3.55
CA SER A 483 -12.72 -22.79 -4.49
C SER A 483 -13.67 -21.76 -5.12
N TYR A 484 -13.88 -20.61 -4.47
CA TYR A 484 -14.56 -19.44 -5.05
C TYR A 484 -13.94 -18.99 -6.37
N ASN A 485 -12.61 -19.10 -6.52
CA ASN A 485 -11.88 -18.74 -7.73
C ASN A 485 -12.06 -19.73 -8.89
N TYR A 486 -12.73 -20.86 -8.67
CA TYR A 486 -12.85 -21.94 -9.66
C TYR A 486 -14.29 -22.45 -9.85
N PHE A 487 -15.21 -22.13 -8.93
CA PHE A 487 -16.59 -22.59 -9.01
C PHE A 487 -17.42 -21.65 -9.88
N ARG A 488 -17.77 -22.14 -11.08
CA ARG A 488 -18.34 -21.31 -12.14
C ARG A 488 -19.78 -21.60 -12.52
N GLU A 489 -20.18 -22.86 -12.45
CA GLU A 489 -21.44 -23.34 -12.99
C GLU A 489 -22.24 -24.05 -11.91
N PRO A 490 -23.53 -23.74 -11.73
CA PRO A 490 -24.41 -24.52 -10.85
C PRO A 490 -24.39 -26.02 -11.20
N GLY A 491 -24.38 -26.87 -10.18
CA GLY A 491 -24.33 -28.33 -10.26
C GLY A 491 -22.93 -28.90 -10.52
N ARG A 492 -21.87 -28.08 -10.49
CA ARG A 492 -20.48 -28.54 -10.72
C ARG A 492 -19.54 -28.37 -9.53
N TYR A 493 -20.00 -27.90 -8.37
CA TYR A 493 -19.10 -27.52 -7.29
C TYR A 493 -18.23 -28.68 -6.80
N GLN A 494 -18.84 -29.86 -6.59
CA GLN A 494 -18.12 -31.07 -6.20
C GLN A 494 -17.06 -31.49 -7.24
N LYS A 495 -17.40 -31.38 -8.53
CA LYS A 495 -16.48 -31.71 -9.63
C LYS A 495 -15.30 -30.74 -9.67
N THR A 496 -15.54 -29.44 -9.50
CA THR A 496 -14.49 -28.43 -9.38
C THR A 496 -13.53 -28.76 -8.23
N VAL A 497 -14.06 -29.07 -7.05
CA VAL A 497 -13.26 -29.44 -5.87
C VAL A 497 -12.45 -30.72 -6.11
N GLN A 498 -13.05 -31.72 -6.75
CA GLN A 498 -12.34 -32.94 -7.13
C GLN A 498 -11.18 -32.66 -8.09
N LEU A 499 -11.38 -31.79 -9.09
CA LEU A 499 -10.31 -31.40 -10.02
C LEU A 499 -9.16 -30.66 -9.30
N ILE A 500 -9.46 -29.81 -8.31
CA ILE A 500 -8.44 -29.16 -7.48
C ILE A 500 -7.63 -30.21 -6.72
N VAL A 501 -8.32 -31.13 -6.04
CA VAL A 501 -7.72 -32.23 -5.26
C VAL A 501 -6.84 -33.13 -6.11
N GLU A 502 -7.21 -33.38 -7.36
CA GLU A 502 -6.45 -34.25 -8.27
C GLU A 502 -5.27 -33.53 -8.93
N LYS A 503 -5.46 -32.28 -9.37
CA LYS A 503 -4.47 -31.59 -10.23
C LYS A 503 -3.47 -30.73 -9.47
N VAL A 504 -3.85 -30.09 -8.37
CA VAL A 504 -3.00 -29.12 -7.66
C VAL A 504 -1.86 -29.78 -6.88
N PRO A 505 -2.03 -30.91 -6.17
CA PRO A 505 -0.91 -31.57 -5.49
C PRO A 505 0.23 -31.93 -6.44
N VAL A 506 -0.10 -32.29 -7.69
CA VAL A 506 0.89 -32.56 -8.74
C VAL A 506 1.59 -31.27 -9.19
N TYR A 507 0.87 -30.15 -9.28
CA TYR A 507 1.46 -28.82 -9.51
C TYR A 507 2.48 -28.45 -8.42
N SER A 508 2.15 -28.67 -7.15
CA SER A 508 3.03 -28.38 -6.01
C SER A 508 4.36 -29.16 -6.04
N GLN A 509 4.42 -30.31 -6.72
CA GLN A 509 5.63 -31.15 -6.81
C GLN A 509 6.75 -30.48 -7.60
N PHE A 510 6.40 -29.69 -8.62
CA PHE A 510 7.38 -29.03 -9.49
C PHE A 510 7.49 -27.52 -9.26
N THR A 511 6.74 -26.95 -8.32
CA THR A 511 6.78 -25.54 -7.94
C THR A 511 7.33 -25.32 -6.53
N SER A 512 8.23 -26.20 -6.09
CA SER A 512 8.86 -26.15 -4.76
C SER A 512 7.87 -26.14 -3.58
N GLY A 513 6.62 -26.58 -3.79
CA GLY A 513 5.57 -26.60 -2.77
C GLY A 513 4.53 -25.49 -2.88
N CYS A 514 4.51 -24.67 -3.93
CA CYS A 514 3.43 -23.70 -4.16
C CYS A 514 2.06 -24.40 -4.20
N GLY A 515 1.09 -23.92 -3.43
CA GLY A 515 -0.24 -24.51 -3.27
C GLY A 515 -0.33 -25.73 -2.35
N THR A 516 0.74 -26.08 -1.61
CA THR A 516 0.70 -27.21 -0.65
C THR A 516 -0.41 -27.03 0.38
N GLY A 517 -1.29 -28.04 0.51
CA GLY A 517 -2.45 -28.02 1.41
C GLY A 517 -3.76 -27.66 0.74
N SER A 518 -3.73 -27.19 -0.51
CA SER A 518 -4.89 -26.85 -1.34
C SER A 518 -5.95 -27.95 -1.45
N GLU A 519 -5.55 -29.22 -1.46
CA GLU A 519 -6.45 -30.36 -1.56
C GLU A 519 -7.30 -30.55 -0.29
N TYR A 520 -6.74 -30.22 0.87
CA TYR A 520 -7.49 -30.17 2.12
C TYR A 520 -8.30 -28.89 2.18
N GLN A 521 -7.74 -27.77 1.71
CA GLN A 521 -8.46 -26.49 1.71
C GLN A 521 -9.75 -26.55 0.88
N ALA A 522 -9.68 -27.05 -0.35
CA ALA A 522 -10.85 -27.17 -1.22
C ALA A 522 -11.92 -28.11 -0.64
N ARG A 523 -11.50 -29.19 0.03
CA ARG A 523 -12.42 -30.08 0.77
C ARG A 523 -13.06 -29.39 1.97
N ALA A 524 -12.28 -28.59 2.71
CA ALA A 524 -12.74 -27.86 3.88
C ALA A 524 -13.80 -26.82 3.50
N GLU A 525 -13.53 -26.03 2.46
CA GLU A 525 -14.47 -25.06 1.90
C GLU A 525 -15.74 -25.73 1.39
N TYR A 526 -15.62 -26.75 0.54
CA TYR A 526 -16.78 -27.50 0.05
C TYR A 526 -17.63 -28.06 1.20
N SER A 527 -16.99 -28.67 2.18
CA SER A 527 -17.67 -29.26 3.34
C SER A 527 -18.37 -28.21 4.19
N LEU A 528 -17.76 -27.04 4.38
CA LEU A 528 -18.38 -25.92 5.08
C LEU A 528 -19.61 -25.44 4.29
N GLU A 529 -19.44 -25.08 3.01
CA GLU A 529 -20.52 -24.52 2.18
C GLU A 529 -21.72 -25.47 2.04
N THR A 530 -21.49 -26.79 2.12
CA THR A 530 -22.50 -27.86 1.97
C THR A 530 -22.91 -28.55 3.28
N GLY A 531 -22.51 -28.04 4.43
CA GLY A 531 -23.05 -28.49 5.72
C GLY A 531 -22.40 -29.69 6.40
N ASN A 532 -21.25 -30.16 5.92
CA ASN A 532 -20.47 -31.22 6.57
C ASN A 532 -19.43 -30.62 7.53
N TRP A 533 -19.88 -30.26 8.73
CA TRP A 533 -19.09 -29.53 9.73
C TRP A 533 -17.84 -30.28 10.21
N ALA A 534 -17.93 -31.61 10.36
CA ALA A 534 -16.81 -32.42 10.85
C ALA A 534 -15.68 -32.50 9.82
N GLU A 535 -16.03 -32.70 8.54
CA GLU A 535 -15.03 -32.67 7.46
C GLU A 535 -14.48 -31.26 7.22
N ALA A 536 -15.30 -30.22 7.41
CA ALA A 536 -14.82 -28.84 7.34
C ALA A 536 -13.73 -28.56 8.39
N GLU A 537 -13.96 -28.94 9.66
CA GLU A 537 -12.99 -28.76 10.75
C GLU A 537 -11.72 -29.58 10.52
N LEU A 538 -11.87 -30.88 10.20
CA LEU A 538 -10.76 -31.79 9.98
C LEU A 538 -9.87 -31.35 8.81
N ASN A 539 -10.47 -31.02 7.67
CA ASN A 539 -9.70 -30.63 6.49
C ASN A 539 -9.15 -29.21 6.63
N GLY A 540 -9.82 -28.29 7.33
CA GLY A 540 -9.30 -26.96 7.63
C GLY A 540 -7.99 -27.02 8.44
N GLU A 541 -7.96 -27.82 9.51
CA GLU A 541 -6.73 -27.99 10.31
C GLU A 541 -5.62 -28.71 9.51
N LYS A 542 -5.96 -29.71 8.69
CA LYS A 542 -4.99 -30.37 7.80
C LYS A 542 -4.40 -29.39 6.78
N ALA A 543 -5.22 -28.53 6.19
CA ALA A 543 -4.79 -27.52 5.24
C ALA A 543 -3.76 -26.59 5.87
N ILE A 544 -4.06 -26.02 7.05
CA ILE A 544 -3.14 -25.13 7.78
C ILE A 544 -1.83 -25.86 8.13
N PHE A 545 -1.91 -27.07 8.69
CA PHE A 545 -0.72 -27.82 9.09
C PHE A 545 0.18 -28.13 7.89
N LYS A 546 -0.40 -28.57 6.77
CA LYS A 546 0.35 -28.86 5.54
C LYS A 546 0.93 -27.60 4.92
N ALA A 547 0.15 -26.53 4.83
CA ALA A 547 0.57 -25.25 4.26
C ALA A 547 1.78 -24.67 5.01
N ARG A 548 1.78 -24.71 6.36
CA ARG A 548 2.90 -24.26 7.20
C ARG A 548 4.19 -25.05 6.97
N THR A 549 4.14 -26.31 6.51
CA THR A 549 5.37 -27.06 6.18
C THR A 549 6.12 -26.51 4.96
N LYS A 550 5.48 -25.63 4.18
CA LYS A 550 5.98 -25.05 2.93
C LYS A 550 5.76 -23.54 2.86
N ASP A 551 5.55 -22.88 4.00
CA ASP A 551 5.35 -21.44 4.10
C ASP A 551 4.22 -20.90 3.18
N GLN A 552 3.16 -21.70 2.97
CA GLN A 552 2.04 -21.34 2.08
C GLN A 552 1.00 -20.48 2.81
N HIS A 553 1.34 -19.20 3.04
CA HIS A 553 0.52 -18.29 3.85
C HIS A 553 -0.89 -18.04 3.29
N SER A 554 -1.05 -17.96 1.95
CA SER A 554 -2.38 -17.84 1.33
C SER A 554 -3.33 -18.98 1.73
N ILE A 555 -2.85 -20.22 1.72
CA ILE A 555 -3.62 -21.40 2.16
C ILE A 555 -3.86 -21.38 3.68
N VAL A 556 -2.90 -20.90 4.48
CA VAL A 556 -3.08 -20.72 5.93
C VAL A 556 -4.22 -19.73 6.22
N ILE A 557 -4.32 -18.63 5.47
CA ILE A 557 -5.41 -17.66 5.60
C ILE A 557 -6.75 -18.35 5.28
N CYS A 558 -6.86 -19.02 4.12
CA CYS A 558 -8.10 -19.69 3.73
C CYS A 558 -8.54 -20.77 4.73
N GLY A 559 -7.59 -21.55 5.27
CA GLY A 559 -7.88 -22.60 6.26
C GLY A 559 -8.41 -22.02 7.57
N ASN A 560 -7.80 -20.94 8.06
CA ASN A 560 -8.30 -20.25 9.24
C ASN A 560 -9.67 -19.60 8.96
N PHE A 561 -9.89 -19.04 7.78
CA PHE A 561 -11.16 -18.43 7.42
C PHE A 561 -12.33 -19.43 7.46
N VAL A 562 -12.14 -20.65 6.95
CA VAL A 562 -13.11 -21.75 7.09
C VAL A 562 -13.42 -22.06 8.56
N LEU A 563 -12.38 -22.20 9.39
CA LEU A 563 -12.53 -22.56 10.80
C LEU A 563 -13.19 -21.46 11.61
N ILE A 564 -12.86 -20.20 11.35
CA ILE A 564 -13.47 -19.02 12.01
C ILE A 564 -14.97 -18.98 11.69
N ARG A 565 -15.36 -19.12 10.41
CA ARG A 565 -16.77 -19.18 10.01
C ARG A 565 -17.51 -20.35 10.68
N LEU A 566 -16.89 -21.51 10.76
CA LEU A 566 -17.45 -22.68 11.45
C LEU A 566 -17.60 -22.44 12.97
N MET A 567 -16.63 -21.80 13.62
CA MET A 567 -16.70 -21.46 15.03
C MET A 567 -17.85 -20.49 15.32
N ILE A 568 -18.06 -19.48 14.47
CA ILE A 568 -19.19 -18.55 14.60
C ILE A 568 -20.51 -19.31 14.48
N LEU A 569 -20.63 -20.21 13.49
CA LEU A 569 -21.82 -21.05 13.32
C LEU A 569 -22.15 -21.88 14.57
N GLN A 570 -21.12 -22.39 15.23
CA GLN A 570 -21.25 -23.20 16.45
C GLN A 570 -21.42 -22.37 17.74
N GLY A 571 -21.46 -21.03 17.65
CA GLY A 571 -21.55 -20.14 18.80
C GLY A 571 -20.25 -19.99 19.59
N ARG A 572 -19.11 -20.41 19.03
CA ARG A 572 -17.76 -20.24 19.60
C ARG A 572 -17.14 -18.91 19.14
N ILE A 573 -17.87 -17.79 19.21
CA ILE A 573 -17.46 -16.54 18.55
C ILE A 573 -16.22 -15.94 19.22
N THR A 574 -16.12 -15.99 20.56
CA THR A 574 -14.89 -15.55 21.26
C THR A 574 -13.64 -16.29 20.76
N ALA A 575 -13.74 -17.62 20.57
CA ALA A 575 -12.64 -18.41 20.01
C ALA A 575 -12.34 -18.03 18.55
N ALA A 576 -13.40 -17.78 17.76
CA ALA A 576 -13.27 -17.34 16.37
C ALA A 576 -12.53 -16.00 16.26
N LEU A 577 -12.87 -15.01 17.10
CA LEU A 577 -12.21 -13.70 17.13
C LEU A 577 -10.78 -13.77 17.66
N ASN A 578 -10.48 -14.64 18.63
CA ASN A 578 -9.10 -14.90 19.05
C ASN A 578 -8.27 -15.45 17.88
N ARG A 579 -8.80 -16.46 17.19
CA ARG A 579 -8.13 -17.07 16.04
C ARG A 579 -7.92 -16.07 14.88
N LEU A 580 -8.88 -15.18 14.65
CA LEU A 580 -8.76 -14.10 13.67
C LEU A 580 -7.62 -13.13 14.02
N ARG A 581 -7.49 -12.74 15.30
CA ARG A 581 -6.41 -11.86 15.78
C ARG A 581 -5.03 -12.52 15.70
N ASP A 582 -4.95 -13.80 16.07
CA ASP A 582 -3.70 -14.55 15.99
C ASP A 582 -3.23 -14.67 14.53
N LEU A 583 -4.16 -14.91 13.60
CA LEU A 583 -3.88 -14.93 12.16
C LEU A 583 -3.41 -13.56 11.66
N GLU A 584 -4.09 -12.47 12.03
CA GLU A 584 -3.69 -11.11 11.63
C GLU A 584 -2.26 -10.80 12.04
N LYS A 585 -1.88 -11.17 13.28
CA LYS A 585 -0.50 -11.02 13.76
C LYS A 585 0.50 -11.84 12.93
N GLU A 586 0.18 -13.11 12.65
CA GLU A 586 1.03 -13.99 11.82
C GLU A 586 1.26 -13.39 10.42
N ILE A 587 0.21 -12.83 9.79
CA ILE A 587 0.30 -12.27 8.43
C ILE A 587 1.06 -10.96 8.36
N LEU A 588 0.92 -10.08 9.36
CA LEU A 588 1.69 -8.83 9.42
C LEU A 588 3.21 -9.08 9.44
N GLU A 589 3.66 -10.17 10.06
CA GLU A 589 5.08 -10.55 10.10
C GLU A 589 5.63 -10.97 8.72
N VAL A 590 4.77 -11.41 7.80
CA VAL A 590 5.15 -11.84 6.44
C VAL A 590 5.50 -10.66 5.53
N ARG A 591 5.00 -9.45 5.82
CA ARG A 591 5.23 -8.21 5.05
C ARG A 591 4.88 -8.33 3.57
N ASN A 592 3.74 -8.95 3.28
CA ASN A 592 3.22 -9.08 1.93
C ASN A 592 1.89 -8.31 1.81
N PRO A 593 1.82 -7.27 0.95
CA PRO A 593 0.62 -6.44 0.81
C PRO A 593 -0.63 -7.23 0.41
N ILE A 594 -0.50 -8.21 -0.49
CA ILE A 594 -1.64 -9.02 -0.95
C ILE A 594 -2.26 -9.77 0.23
N TYR A 595 -1.44 -10.35 1.12
CA TYR A 595 -1.93 -11.05 2.30
C TYR A 595 -2.61 -10.13 3.32
N ASN A 596 -2.14 -8.89 3.46
CA ASN A 596 -2.81 -7.89 4.29
C ASN A 596 -4.20 -7.60 3.74
N THR A 597 -4.32 -7.32 2.44
CA THR A 597 -5.63 -7.12 1.80
C THR A 597 -6.54 -8.34 2.00
N THR A 598 -6.02 -9.57 1.82
CA THR A 598 -6.77 -10.81 2.08
C THR A 598 -7.25 -10.90 3.52
N MET A 599 -6.44 -10.46 4.48
CA MET A 599 -6.80 -10.43 5.91
C MET A 599 -7.94 -9.43 6.18
N ASP A 600 -7.98 -8.29 5.50
CA ASP A 600 -9.07 -7.33 5.61
C ASP A 600 -10.38 -7.84 5.03
N ILE A 601 -10.32 -8.59 3.94
CA ILE A 601 -11.48 -9.31 3.41
C ILE A 601 -12.02 -10.30 4.45
N CYS A 602 -11.14 -11.07 5.12
CA CYS A 602 -11.53 -11.95 6.23
C CYS A 602 -12.22 -11.17 7.36
N LYS A 603 -11.61 -10.07 7.84
CA LYS A 603 -12.17 -9.22 8.90
C LYS A 603 -13.52 -8.64 8.50
N GLY A 604 -13.62 -8.04 7.31
CA GLY A 604 -14.86 -7.47 6.80
C GLY A 604 -15.98 -8.49 6.70
N TYR A 605 -15.69 -9.70 6.23
CA TYR A 605 -16.67 -10.79 6.16
C TYR A 605 -17.14 -11.22 7.55
N VAL A 606 -16.20 -11.43 8.48
CA VAL A 606 -16.51 -11.87 9.86
C VAL A 606 -17.31 -10.80 10.61
N TYR A 607 -16.85 -9.56 10.62
CA TYR A 607 -17.53 -8.48 11.33
C TYR A 607 -18.88 -8.13 10.72
N ALA A 608 -19.05 -8.24 9.39
CA ALA A 608 -20.37 -8.12 8.77
C ALA A 608 -21.34 -9.23 9.22
N ASN A 609 -20.88 -10.48 9.35
CA ASN A 609 -21.70 -11.59 9.87
C ASN A 609 -22.08 -11.42 11.35
N LEU A 610 -21.27 -10.69 12.11
CA LEU A 610 -21.50 -10.38 13.52
C LEU A 610 -22.30 -9.07 13.73
N GLU A 611 -22.72 -8.40 12.65
CA GLU A 611 -23.37 -7.07 12.65
C GLU A 611 -22.55 -5.99 13.39
N GLN A 612 -21.21 -6.09 13.36
CA GLN A 612 -20.27 -5.12 13.94
C GLN A 612 -19.70 -4.22 12.84
N THR A 613 -20.55 -3.34 12.28
CA THR A 613 -20.21 -2.54 11.09
C THR A 613 -19.01 -1.62 11.33
N GLU A 614 -18.84 -1.13 12.56
CA GLU A 614 -17.73 -0.29 12.99
C GLU A 614 -16.37 -0.98 12.96
N MET A 615 -16.34 -2.32 12.99
CA MET A 615 -15.09 -3.11 12.97
C MET A 615 -14.70 -3.57 11.56
N ILE A 616 -15.55 -3.34 10.55
CA ILE A 616 -15.25 -3.66 9.15
C ILE A 616 -14.19 -2.67 8.63
N PRO A 617 -13.16 -3.11 7.89
CA PRO A 617 -12.19 -2.19 7.27
C PRO A 617 -12.88 -1.12 6.41
N TYR A 618 -12.48 0.15 6.50
CA TYR A 618 -13.28 1.27 6.01
C TYR A 618 -13.54 1.21 4.49
N TRP A 619 -12.55 0.81 3.68
CA TRP A 619 -12.75 0.64 2.24
C TRP A 619 -13.79 -0.39 1.84
N LEU A 620 -13.92 -1.46 2.62
CA LEU A 620 -14.97 -2.45 2.42
C LEU A 620 -16.32 -1.90 2.85
N GLN A 621 -16.38 -0.87 3.69
CA GLN A 621 -17.63 -0.17 4.02
C GLN A 621 -18.05 0.82 2.92
N VAL A 622 -17.10 1.52 2.31
CA VAL A 622 -17.39 2.57 1.31
C VAL A 622 -17.33 2.09 -0.14
N GLY A 623 -16.72 0.94 -0.40
CA GLY A 623 -16.60 0.34 -1.73
C GLY A 623 -15.46 0.88 -2.58
N ASP A 624 -14.41 1.40 -1.95
CA ASP A 624 -13.26 1.98 -2.64
C ASP A 624 -12.22 0.91 -2.96
N MET A 625 -12.35 0.30 -4.14
CA MET A 625 -11.48 -0.77 -4.61
C MET A 625 -10.25 -0.25 -5.39
N THR A 626 -10.12 1.08 -5.54
CA THR A 626 -9.14 1.70 -6.46
C THR A 626 -7.70 1.68 -5.95
N THR A 627 -7.48 1.28 -4.70
CA THR A 627 -6.17 1.31 -4.03
C THR A 627 -5.59 -0.06 -3.72
N ALA A 628 -6.39 -1.11 -3.58
CA ALA A 628 -5.80 -2.38 -3.17
C ALA A 628 -4.89 -2.97 -4.27
N ASP A 629 -3.68 -3.42 -3.89
CA ASP A 629 -2.72 -4.09 -4.78
C ASP A 629 -3.24 -5.50 -5.11
N LEU A 630 -4.32 -5.52 -5.90
CA LEU A 630 -5.12 -6.69 -6.15
C LEU A 630 -4.66 -7.38 -7.41
N LEU A 631 -4.40 -8.67 -7.29
CA LEU A 631 -4.37 -9.56 -8.45
C LEU A 631 -5.73 -9.50 -9.13
N TYR A 632 -5.77 -9.16 -10.42
CA TYR A 632 -7.00 -8.93 -11.18
C TYR A 632 -8.00 -10.10 -11.05
N GLN A 633 -7.46 -11.31 -10.90
CA GLN A 633 -8.18 -12.56 -10.69
C GLN A 633 -9.00 -12.64 -9.39
N GLY A 634 -8.56 -12.01 -8.29
CA GLY A 634 -9.17 -12.13 -6.96
C GLY A 634 -10.12 -11.00 -6.57
N VAL A 635 -10.13 -9.90 -7.34
CA VAL A 635 -10.84 -8.64 -7.04
C VAL A 635 -12.32 -8.84 -6.73
N ALA A 636 -12.99 -9.79 -7.41
CA ALA A 636 -14.44 -9.95 -7.35
C ALA A 636 -14.95 -10.21 -5.92
N LEU A 637 -14.19 -10.92 -5.08
CA LEU A 637 -14.61 -11.23 -3.71
C LEU A 637 -14.73 -9.98 -2.83
N ASN A 638 -13.99 -8.91 -3.15
CA ASN A 638 -14.06 -7.65 -2.40
C ASN A 638 -15.47 -7.06 -2.47
N TYR A 639 -16.11 -7.12 -3.64
CA TYR A 639 -17.48 -6.66 -3.85
C TYR A 639 -18.50 -7.51 -3.09
N LEU A 640 -18.23 -8.80 -2.87
CA LEU A 640 -19.04 -9.66 -2.01
C LEU A 640 -19.03 -9.13 -0.56
N VAL A 641 -17.83 -8.85 -0.02
CA VAL A 641 -17.70 -8.33 1.35
C VAL A 641 -18.29 -6.93 1.47
N TYR A 642 -18.13 -6.08 0.45
CA TYR A 642 -18.78 -4.77 0.40
C TYR A 642 -20.32 -4.89 0.44
N GLY A 643 -20.90 -5.80 -0.34
CA GLY A 643 -22.34 -6.07 -0.29
C GLY A 643 -22.80 -6.51 1.11
N LYS A 644 -22.01 -7.36 1.79
CA LYS A 644 -22.27 -7.73 3.19
C LYS A 644 -22.21 -6.53 4.13
N ALA A 645 -21.21 -5.66 4.01
CA ALA A 645 -21.07 -4.46 4.84
C ALA A 645 -22.26 -3.51 4.69
N VAL A 646 -22.75 -3.32 3.45
CA VAL A 646 -23.93 -2.49 3.16
C VAL A 646 -25.21 -3.11 3.73
N ALA A 647 -25.36 -4.44 3.62
CA ALA A 647 -26.48 -5.16 4.21
C ALA A 647 -26.48 -5.05 5.75
N ALA A 648 -25.32 -5.24 6.39
CA ALA A 648 -25.15 -5.07 7.84
C ALA A 648 -25.47 -3.64 8.30
N SER A 649 -25.11 -2.63 7.48
CA SER A 649 -25.47 -1.22 7.71
C SER A 649 -26.94 -0.89 7.47
N ARG A 650 -27.76 -1.87 7.07
CA ARG A 650 -29.21 -1.74 6.79
C ARG A 650 -29.56 -0.67 5.73
N ASN A 651 -28.62 -0.35 4.85
CA ASN A 651 -28.86 0.57 3.74
C ASN A 651 -29.38 -0.20 2.51
N PHE A 652 -30.66 -0.57 2.55
CA PHE A 652 -31.27 -1.44 1.55
C PHE A 652 -31.43 -0.79 0.17
N VAL A 653 -31.58 0.54 0.11
CA VAL A 653 -31.60 1.28 -1.17
C VAL A 653 -30.25 1.17 -1.86
N LYS A 654 -29.15 1.42 -1.13
CA LYS A 654 -27.79 1.26 -1.65
C LYS A 654 -27.52 -0.20 -2.03
N LEU A 655 -27.98 -1.15 -1.22
CA LEU A 655 -27.82 -2.58 -1.49
C LEU A 655 -28.52 -3.00 -2.80
N GLU A 656 -29.73 -2.51 -3.08
CA GLU A 656 -30.42 -2.78 -4.34
C GLU A 656 -29.62 -2.27 -5.54
N ILE A 657 -29.25 -0.99 -5.52
CA ILE A 657 -28.47 -0.35 -6.59
C ILE A 657 -27.16 -1.10 -6.84
N LEU A 658 -26.42 -1.40 -5.76
CA LEU A 658 -25.14 -2.10 -5.88
C LEU A 658 -25.32 -3.52 -6.39
N SER A 659 -26.37 -4.24 -5.99
CA SER A 659 -26.61 -5.61 -6.46
C SER A 659 -26.82 -5.70 -7.98
N GLU A 660 -27.28 -4.62 -8.62
CA GLU A 660 -27.40 -4.55 -10.08
C GLU A 660 -26.04 -4.34 -10.75
N SER A 661 -25.12 -3.61 -10.12
CA SER A 661 -23.75 -3.41 -10.62
C SER A 661 -22.82 -4.58 -10.33
N PHE A 662 -22.95 -5.24 -9.17
CA PHE A 662 -22.02 -6.28 -8.73
C PHE A 662 -22.00 -7.50 -9.64
N ILE A 663 -23.11 -7.77 -10.33
CA ILE A 663 -23.19 -8.88 -11.27
C ILE A 663 -22.15 -8.75 -12.39
N GLU A 664 -21.78 -7.54 -12.79
CA GLU A 664 -20.76 -7.32 -13.81
C GLU A 664 -19.40 -7.85 -13.35
N TYR A 665 -18.99 -7.57 -12.11
CA TYR A 665 -17.74 -8.05 -11.55
C TYR A 665 -17.71 -9.57 -11.38
N PHE A 666 -18.78 -10.18 -10.88
CA PHE A 666 -18.85 -11.64 -10.73
C PHE A 666 -18.95 -12.36 -12.08
N SER A 667 -19.48 -11.70 -13.12
CA SER A 667 -19.64 -12.30 -14.45
C SER A 667 -18.33 -12.36 -15.24
N ILE A 668 -17.33 -11.50 -14.93
CA ILE A 668 -16.02 -11.51 -15.63
C ILE A 668 -15.40 -12.92 -15.61
N TYR A 669 -15.39 -13.55 -14.44
CA TYR A 669 -14.85 -14.90 -14.26
C TYR A 669 -15.93 -15.93 -13.90
N HIS A 670 -17.20 -15.56 -14.01
CA HIS A 670 -18.34 -16.38 -13.64
C HIS A 670 -18.23 -16.94 -12.20
N ASN A 671 -17.88 -16.13 -11.20
CA ASN A 671 -17.77 -16.61 -9.82
C ASN A 671 -19.16 -16.97 -9.24
N GLN A 672 -19.55 -18.24 -9.29
CA GLN A 672 -20.92 -18.68 -8.96
C GLN A 672 -21.29 -18.42 -7.50
N LEU A 673 -20.36 -18.58 -6.55
CA LEU A 673 -20.60 -18.19 -5.16
C LEU A 673 -20.87 -16.68 -5.01
N GLY A 674 -20.18 -15.84 -5.80
CA GLY A 674 -20.42 -14.39 -5.85
C GLY A 674 -21.82 -14.08 -6.39
N ILE A 675 -22.25 -14.78 -7.44
CA ILE A 675 -23.60 -14.69 -8.00
C ILE A 675 -24.66 -15.09 -6.96
N ILE A 676 -24.43 -16.16 -6.19
CA ILE A 676 -25.31 -16.59 -5.09
C ILE A 676 -25.44 -15.51 -4.02
N HIS A 677 -24.32 -14.98 -3.53
CA HIS A 677 -24.32 -13.90 -2.57
C HIS A 677 -25.04 -12.64 -3.09
N ASN A 678 -24.81 -12.27 -4.35
CA ASN A 678 -25.49 -11.12 -4.95
C ASN A 678 -27.00 -11.32 -5.07
N GLY A 679 -27.45 -12.54 -5.42
CA GLY A 679 -28.86 -12.92 -5.41
C GLY A 679 -29.50 -12.80 -4.03
N ILE A 680 -28.78 -13.19 -2.98
CA ILE A 680 -29.19 -13.01 -1.59
C ILE A 680 -29.32 -11.52 -1.24
N PHE A 681 -28.33 -10.68 -1.59
CA PHE A 681 -28.40 -9.23 -1.35
C PHE A 681 -29.62 -8.60 -2.02
N LYS A 682 -29.92 -9.00 -3.27
CA LYS A 682 -31.11 -8.56 -4.00
C LYS A 682 -32.40 -8.97 -3.30
N ALA A 683 -32.48 -10.19 -2.77
CA ALA A 683 -33.63 -10.66 -2.00
C ALA A 683 -33.81 -9.86 -0.69
N ILE A 684 -32.72 -9.60 0.04
CA ILE A 684 -32.72 -8.79 1.26
C ILE A 684 -33.21 -7.37 0.96
N ALA A 685 -32.66 -6.73 -0.06
CA ALA A 685 -33.05 -5.37 -0.43
C ALA A 685 -34.54 -5.31 -0.83
N LYS A 686 -34.98 -6.22 -1.71
CA LYS A 686 -36.37 -6.27 -2.16
C LYS A 686 -37.37 -6.54 -1.05
N TYR A 687 -37.02 -7.41 -0.10
CA TYR A 687 -37.86 -7.66 1.07
C TYR A 687 -38.10 -6.38 1.87
N ASN A 688 -37.02 -5.62 2.14
CA ASN A 688 -37.09 -4.43 2.97
C ASN A 688 -37.71 -3.22 2.25
N LEU A 689 -37.64 -3.16 0.90
CA LEU A 689 -38.17 -2.04 0.12
C LEU A 689 -39.59 -2.28 -0.42
N TYR A 690 -39.92 -3.51 -0.80
CA TYR A 690 -41.16 -3.84 -1.52
C TYR A 690 -41.99 -4.96 -0.84
N GLY A 691 -41.56 -5.46 0.31
CA GLY A 691 -42.28 -6.45 1.11
C GLY A 691 -41.92 -7.90 0.79
N ILE A 692 -42.55 -8.81 1.55
CA ILE A 692 -42.17 -10.24 1.63
C ILE A 692 -42.27 -10.98 0.30
N GLU A 693 -43.31 -10.75 -0.51
CA GLU A 693 -43.47 -11.42 -1.80
C GLU A 693 -42.35 -11.07 -2.78
N ALA A 694 -41.94 -9.79 -2.84
CA ALA A 694 -40.86 -9.36 -3.71
C ALA A 694 -39.52 -9.99 -3.31
N GLY A 695 -39.27 -10.09 -2.00
CA GLY A 695 -38.10 -10.77 -1.45
C GLY A 695 -38.09 -12.28 -1.73
N ILE A 696 -39.20 -12.98 -1.44
CA ILE A 696 -39.34 -14.42 -1.68
C ILE A 696 -39.19 -14.77 -3.15
N ASN A 697 -39.79 -13.99 -4.06
CA ASN A 697 -39.65 -14.22 -5.50
C ASN A 697 -38.19 -14.10 -5.96
N ALA A 698 -37.43 -13.14 -5.41
CA ALA A 698 -36.00 -13.03 -5.68
C ALA A 698 -35.20 -14.18 -5.06
N LEU A 699 -35.53 -14.58 -3.82
CA LEU A 699 -34.84 -15.63 -3.07
C LEU A 699 -35.05 -17.03 -3.68
N ASN A 700 -36.26 -17.36 -4.13
CA ASN A 700 -36.58 -18.66 -4.73
C ASN A 700 -35.76 -18.95 -5.99
N LYS A 701 -35.45 -17.91 -6.78
CA LYS A 701 -34.61 -18.06 -7.97
C LYS A 701 -33.22 -18.57 -7.58
N ILE A 702 -32.61 -17.98 -6.55
CA ILE A 702 -31.25 -18.33 -6.16
C ILE A 702 -31.17 -19.61 -5.31
N LEU A 703 -32.23 -19.93 -4.55
CA LEU A 703 -32.36 -21.21 -3.86
C LEU A 703 -32.32 -22.40 -4.83
N GLY A 704 -32.94 -22.25 -6.01
CA GLY A 704 -32.90 -23.28 -7.06
C GLY A 704 -31.49 -23.56 -7.58
N GLU A 705 -30.67 -22.53 -7.75
CA GLU A 705 -29.27 -22.69 -8.17
C GLU A 705 -28.41 -23.32 -7.06
N ALA A 706 -28.57 -22.85 -5.82
CA ALA A 706 -27.83 -23.38 -4.67
C ALA A 706 -28.19 -24.84 -4.34
N TYR A 707 -29.44 -25.24 -4.57
CA TYR A 707 -29.91 -26.61 -4.39
C TYR A 707 -29.12 -27.63 -5.22
N LEU A 708 -28.70 -27.27 -6.44
CA LEU A 708 -27.98 -28.18 -7.34
C LEU A 708 -26.64 -28.67 -6.76
N ASP A 709 -26.00 -27.87 -5.91
CA ASP A 709 -24.73 -28.19 -5.26
C ASP A 709 -24.87 -28.38 -3.73
N GLY A 710 -26.09 -28.28 -3.19
CA GLY A 710 -26.34 -28.36 -1.75
C GLY A 710 -25.75 -27.20 -0.94
N ILE A 711 -25.57 -26.02 -1.54
CA ILE A 711 -24.93 -24.86 -0.91
C ILE A 711 -25.91 -24.22 0.08
N ILE A 712 -25.50 -24.10 1.36
CA ILE A 712 -26.33 -23.52 2.42
C ILE A 712 -25.70 -22.34 3.14
N MET A 713 -24.37 -22.29 3.27
CA MET A 713 -23.72 -21.31 4.15
C MET A 713 -23.96 -19.84 3.78
N PRO A 714 -23.99 -19.42 2.50
CA PRO A 714 -24.33 -18.05 2.13
C PRO A 714 -25.69 -17.61 2.68
N PHE A 715 -26.66 -18.53 2.78
CA PHE A 715 -27.98 -18.26 3.33
C PHE A 715 -27.96 -18.27 4.87
N VAL A 716 -27.27 -19.24 5.48
CA VAL A 716 -27.14 -19.35 6.94
C VAL A 716 -26.47 -18.11 7.53
N GLU A 717 -25.36 -17.64 6.95
CA GLU A 717 -24.63 -16.48 7.45
C GLU A 717 -25.37 -15.15 7.23
N ASN A 718 -26.36 -15.13 6.34
CA ASN A 718 -27.28 -14.00 6.15
C ASN A 718 -28.66 -14.25 6.79
N ALA A 719 -28.80 -15.27 7.63
CA ALA A 719 -30.05 -15.58 8.33
C ALA A 719 -30.68 -14.40 9.09
N PRO A 720 -29.93 -13.45 9.71
CA PRO A 720 -30.53 -12.28 10.35
C PRO A 720 -31.46 -11.47 9.44
N PHE A 721 -31.20 -11.48 8.14
CA PHE A 721 -31.98 -10.77 7.13
C PHE A 721 -32.96 -11.68 6.36
N LEU A 722 -32.74 -13.00 6.38
CA LEU A 722 -33.48 -13.96 5.57
C LEU A 722 -34.53 -14.77 6.34
N ILE A 723 -34.44 -14.85 7.68
CA ILE A 723 -35.19 -15.85 8.44
C ILE A 723 -36.71 -15.77 8.27
N VAL A 724 -37.27 -14.55 8.14
CA VAL A 724 -38.71 -14.36 7.91
C VAL A 724 -39.13 -14.95 6.56
N MET A 725 -38.34 -14.69 5.51
CA MET A 725 -38.60 -15.25 4.18
C MET A 725 -38.41 -16.77 4.17
N LEU A 726 -37.39 -17.30 4.84
CA LEU A 726 -37.14 -18.75 4.89
C LEU A 726 -38.27 -19.52 5.59
N ARG A 727 -38.84 -18.96 6.67
CA ARG A 727 -40.02 -19.53 7.35
C ARG A 727 -41.24 -19.56 6.44
N GLU A 728 -41.53 -18.44 5.79
CA GLU A 728 -42.66 -18.35 4.86
C GLU A 728 -42.51 -19.30 3.66
N ILE A 729 -41.30 -19.45 3.10
CA ILE A 729 -41.02 -20.42 2.03
C ILE A 729 -41.22 -21.86 2.53
N ASN A 730 -40.72 -22.20 3.72
CA ASN A 730 -40.92 -23.51 4.33
C ASN A 730 -42.41 -23.80 4.58
N ASP A 731 -43.20 -22.82 5.01
CA ASP A 731 -44.64 -22.98 5.25
C ASP A 731 -45.42 -23.19 3.94
N ARG A 732 -44.99 -22.55 2.84
CA ARG A 732 -45.53 -22.78 1.48
C ARG A 732 -45.10 -24.12 0.90
N GLN A 733 -43.93 -24.63 1.28
CA GLN A 733 -43.30 -25.83 0.73
C GLN A 733 -42.83 -26.80 1.82
N PRO A 734 -43.72 -27.28 2.71
CA PRO A 734 -43.30 -28.00 3.92
C PRO A 734 -42.68 -29.37 3.63
N LYS A 735 -42.80 -29.90 2.41
CA LYS A 735 -42.21 -31.17 1.99
C LYS A 735 -40.79 -31.03 1.44
N ASP A 736 -40.31 -29.82 1.18
CA ASP A 736 -38.96 -29.60 0.68
C ASP A 736 -37.93 -29.84 1.80
N GLN A 737 -37.10 -30.87 1.63
CA GLN A 737 -36.12 -31.27 2.63
C GLN A 737 -34.95 -30.29 2.69
N PHE A 738 -34.56 -29.68 1.57
CA PHE A 738 -33.45 -28.74 1.50
C PHE A 738 -33.81 -27.44 2.23
N ILE A 739 -34.99 -26.88 1.95
CA ILE A 739 -35.47 -25.67 2.63
C ILE A 739 -35.64 -25.91 4.13
N ARG A 740 -36.23 -27.04 4.52
CA ARG A 740 -36.39 -27.38 5.94
C ARG A 740 -35.05 -27.49 6.65
N TRP A 741 -34.06 -28.14 6.02
CA TRP A 741 -32.73 -28.27 6.57
C TRP A 741 -32.02 -26.91 6.67
N LEU A 742 -32.04 -26.11 5.60
CA LEU A 742 -31.49 -24.75 5.59
C LEU A 742 -32.09 -23.88 6.69
N LEU A 743 -33.43 -23.91 6.85
CA LEU A 743 -34.13 -23.19 7.91
C LEU A 743 -33.66 -23.66 9.29
N SER A 744 -33.56 -24.96 9.52
CA SER A 744 -33.12 -25.50 10.81
C SER A 744 -31.71 -25.05 11.20
N VAL A 745 -30.77 -25.05 10.25
CA VAL A 745 -29.40 -24.58 10.50
C VAL A 745 -29.38 -23.07 10.73
N SER A 746 -30.16 -22.31 9.96
CA SER A 746 -30.29 -20.85 10.11
C SER A 746 -30.85 -20.46 11.49
N GLU A 747 -31.80 -21.22 12.03
CA GLU A 747 -32.34 -20.99 13.37
C GLU A 747 -31.30 -21.29 14.48
N VAL A 748 -30.50 -22.35 14.31
CA VAL A 748 -29.39 -22.65 15.21
C VAL A 748 -28.35 -21.53 15.17
N TYR A 749 -27.98 -21.05 13.98
CA TYR A 749 -27.07 -19.93 13.80
C TYR A 749 -27.55 -18.67 14.55
N LEU A 750 -28.80 -18.26 14.34
CA LEU A 750 -29.39 -17.10 15.01
C LEU A 750 -29.44 -17.26 16.53
N LYS A 751 -29.76 -18.46 17.02
CA LYS A 751 -29.76 -18.75 18.45
C LYS A 751 -28.34 -18.58 19.03
N ASN A 752 -27.33 -19.06 18.32
CA ASN A 752 -25.94 -18.97 18.74
C ASN A 752 -25.42 -17.53 18.77
N LEU A 753 -25.79 -16.69 17.77
CA LEU A 753 -25.49 -15.26 17.79
C LEU A 753 -26.11 -14.54 19.01
N LYS A 754 -27.39 -14.82 19.30
CA LYS A 754 -28.12 -14.18 20.43
C LYS A 754 -27.65 -14.63 21.81
N ASN A 755 -27.31 -15.91 21.96
CA ASN A 755 -26.81 -16.44 23.24
C ASN A 755 -25.48 -15.78 23.63
N GLU A 756 -24.69 -15.36 22.64
CA GLU A 756 -23.50 -14.56 22.90
C GLU A 756 -23.81 -13.07 23.10
N GLU A 757 -24.82 -12.47 22.46
CA GLU A 757 -25.27 -11.09 22.79
C GLU A 757 -25.62 -10.92 24.27
N LEU A 758 -26.24 -11.93 24.89
CA LEU A 758 -26.49 -11.98 26.34
C LEU A 758 -25.21 -12.09 27.19
N SER A 759 -24.08 -12.48 26.59
CA SER A 759 -22.74 -12.47 27.20
C SER A 759 -21.90 -11.23 26.80
N ARG A 760 -22.30 -10.52 25.74
CA ARG A 760 -21.66 -9.32 25.17
C ARG A 760 -22.13 -8.06 25.87
N VAL A 761 -21.77 -7.94 27.13
CA VAL A 761 -21.65 -6.60 27.69
C VAL A 761 -20.36 -5.98 27.16
N SER A 762 -20.47 -5.22 26.06
CA SER A 762 -19.36 -4.43 25.55
C SER A 762 -19.18 -3.16 26.39
N LEU A 763 -18.07 -3.08 27.11
CA LEU A 763 -17.59 -1.86 27.75
C LEU A 763 -16.79 -1.06 26.73
N THR A 764 -16.96 0.26 26.69
CA THR A 764 -16.10 1.13 25.87
C THR A 764 -14.65 1.05 26.36
N LEU A 765 -13.67 1.40 25.53
CA LEU A 765 -12.25 1.42 25.93
C LEU A 765 -12.04 2.20 27.24
N ARG A 766 -12.75 3.33 27.40
CA ARG A 766 -12.66 4.16 28.61
C ARG A 766 -13.29 3.50 29.84
N GLU A 767 -14.38 2.77 29.65
CA GLU A 767 -15.02 2.00 30.71
C GLU A 767 -14.17 0.78 31.12
N GLN A 768 -13.50 0.12 30.17
CA GLN A 768 -12.56 -0.97 30.43
C GLN A 768 -11.34 -0.47 31.21
N GLU A 769 -10.76 0.66 30.82
CA GLU A 769 -9.59 1.26 31.47
C GLU A 769 -9.89 1.70 32.91
N VAL A 770 -11.04 2.37 33.13
CA VAL A 770 -11.53 2.71 34.47
C VAL A 770 -11.78 1.45 35.30
N LEU A 771 -12.35 0.40 34.71
CA LEU A 771 -12.61 -0.87 35.40
C LEU A 771 -11.32 -1.63 35.74
N ARG A 772 -10.29 -1.57 34.89
CA ARG A 772 -8.96 -2.17 35.12
C ARG A 772 -8.25 -1.52 36.29
N LEU A 773 -8.11 -0.19 36.28
CA LEU A 773 -7.49 0.54 37.39
C LEU A 773 -8.29 0.37 38.70
N THR A 774 -9.61 0.18 38.59
CA THR A 774 -10.45 -0.18 39.75
C THR A 774 -10.14 -1.58 40.27
N ALA A 775 -9.85 -2.55 39.39
CA ALA A 775 -9.43 -3.91 39.75
C ALA A 775 -8.03 -3.94 40.38
N GLU A 776 -7.12 -3.08 39.93
CA GLU A 776 -5.78 -2.85 40.52
C GLU A 776 -5.82 -2.21 41.93
N GLY A 777 -7.01 -1.84 42.43
CA GLY A 777 -7.20 -1.36 43.80
C GLY A 777 -7.16 0.16 43.98
N LEU A 778 -6.97 0.93 42.91
CA LEU A 778 -6.91 2.39 42.99
C LEU A 778 -8.25 3.00 43.43
N LYS A 779 -8.16 4.11 44.17
CA LYS A 779 -9.32 4.95 44.54
C LYS A 779 -9.71 5.85 43.39
N ARG A 780 -10.95 6.36 43.41
CA ARG A 780 -11.52 7.18 42.31
C ARG A 780 -10.68 8.41 42.00
N GLU A 781 -10.10 9.03 43.02
CA GLU A 781 -9.24 10.20 42.92
C GLU A 781 -7.88 9.88 42.28
N GLU A 782 -7.38 8.67 42.48
CA GLU A 782 -6.12 8.17 41.90
C GLU A 782 -6.33 7.77 40.44
N ILE A 783 -7.45 7.10 40.15
CA ILE A 783 -7.88 6.79 38.78
C ILE A 783 -8.08 8.07 37.98
N ALA A 784 -8.75 9.07 38.57
CA ALA A 784 -8.96 10.38 37.97
C ALA A 784 -7.63 11.07 37.60
N LYS A 785 -6.65 11.04 38.50
CA LYS A 785 -5.31 11.58 38.23
C LYS A 785 -4.56 10.78 37.17
N ARG A 786 -4.60 9.45 37.22
CA ARG A 786 -3.89 8.56 36.28
C ARG A 786 -4.46 8.63 34.86
N LEU A 787 -5.75 8.90 34.75
CA LEU A 787 -6.47 9.03 33.49
C LEU A 787 -6.70 10.50 33.06
N TYR A 788 -6.19 11.48 33.82
CA TYR A 788 -6.36 12.91 33.59
C TYR A 788 -7.83 13.36 33.38
N ILE A 789 -8.75 12.83 34.18
CA ILE A 789 -10.19 13.18 34.15
C ILE A 789 -10.70 13.57 35.53
N ALA A 790 -11.85 14.25 35.58
CA ALA A 790 -12.48 14.60 36.86
C ALA A 790 -12.95 13.35 37.63
N PRO A 791 -12.87 13.31 38.97
CA PRO A 791 -13.39 12.19 39.79
C PRO A 791 -14.88 11.88 39.56
N GLY A 792 -15.66 12.90 39.21
CA GLY A 792 -17.07 12.75 38.82
C GLY A 792 -17.24 11.91 37.55
N THR A 793 -16.33 12.05 36.57
CA THR A 793 -16.33 11.29 35.32
C THR A 793 -15.99 9.82 35.55
N VAL A 794 -15.03 9.53 36.45
CA VAL A 794 -14.73 8.15 36.89
C VAL A 794 -15.96 7.48 37.51
N LYS A 795 -16.71 8.22 38.34
CA LYS A 795 -17.97 7.72 38.92
C LYS A 795 -19.01 7.41 37.85
N THR A 796 -19.17 8.27 36.84
CA THR A 796 -20.11 8.06 35.73
C THR A 796 -19.71 6.83 34.90
N HIS A 797 -18.43 6.66 34.56
CA HIS A 797 -17.97 5.46 33.86
C HIS A 797 -18.20 4.19 34.67
N LEU A 798 -17.93 4.19 35.98
CA LEU A 798 -18.23 3.03 36.84
C LEU A 798 -19.73 2.73 36.93
N GLN A 799 -20.59 3.75 36.97
CA GLN A 799 -22.04 3.55 36.95
C GLN A 799 -22.52 2.95 35.62
N ASN A 800 -21.97 3.41 34.50
CA ASN A 800 -22.25 2.85 33.19
C ASN A 800 -21.74 1.41 33.08
N VAL A 801 -20.54 1.12 33.60
CA VAL A 801 -20.00 -0.24 33.69
C VAL A 801 -20.92 -1.16 34.49
N TYR A 802 -21.39 -0.73 35.66
CA TYR A 802 -22.29 -1.53 36.50
C TYR A 802 -23.64 -1.77 35.82
N LYS A 803 -24.17 -0.74 35.16
CA LYS A 803 -25.42 -0.83 34.40
C LYS A 803 -25.29 -1.76 33.20
N LYS A 804 -24.19 -1.64 32.45
CA LYS A 804 -23.89 -2.48 31.29
C LYS A 804 -23.68 -3.93 31.71
N LEU A 805 -22.94 -4.18 32.79
CA LEU A 805 -22.66 -5.53 33.31
C LEU A 805 -23.81 -6.14 34.12
N GLU A 806 -24.91 -5.41 34.33
CA GLU A 806 -26.06 -5.81 35.16
C GLU A 806 -25.68 -6.24 36.59
N VAL A 807 -24.71 -5.56 37.19
CA VAL A 807 -24.14 -5.90 38.51
C VAL A 807 -24.26 -4.74 39.48
N ASN A 808 -24.44 -5.07 40.76
CA ASN A 808 -24.49 -4.08 41.84
C ASN A 808 -23.14 -4.02 42.58
N GLY A 809 -22.23 -3.19 42.06
CA GLY A 809 -21.01 -2.78 42.77
C GLY A 809 -19.70 -3.36 42.23
N LYS A 810 -18.60 -2.79 42.74
CA LYS A 810 -17.21 -2.98 42.29
C LYS A 810 -16.80 -4.45 42.15
N ASN A 811 -16.97 -5.25 43.21
CA ASN A 811 -16.46 -6.62 43.24
C ASN A 811 -17.23 -7.55 42.28
N ALA A 812 -18.54 -7.32 42.13
CA ALA A 812 -19.36 -8.05 41.16
C ALA A 812 -18.97 -7.69 39.72
N ALA A 813 -18.71 -6.40 39.44
CA ALA A 813 -18.25 -5.95 38.13
C ALA A 813 -16.89 -6.53 37.73
N ILE A 814 -15.91 -6.56 38.64
CA ILE A 814 -14.58 -7.15 38.36
C ILE A 814 -14.71 -8.64 38.09
N LYS A 815 -15.50 -9.38 38.90
CA LYS A 815 -15.70 -10.82 38.72
C LYS A 815 -16.39 -11.16 37.40
N THR A 816 -17.42 -10.39 37.02
CA THR A 816 -18.12 -10.57 35.74
C THR A 816 -17.23 -10.19 34.56
N ALA A 817 -16.42 -9.14 34.68
CA ALA A 817 -15.49 -8.73 33.63
C ALA A 817 -14.35 -9.74 33.41
N LEU A 818 -13.79 -10.34 34.47
CA LEU A 818 -12.81 -11.43 34.36
C LEU A 818 -13.43 -12.68 33.71
N LYS A 819 -14.67 -13.03 34.08
CA LYS A 819 -15.39 -14.19 33.51
C LYS A 819 -15.69 -14.03 32.01
N ASN A 820 -15.94 -12.79 31.57
CA ASN A 820 -16.30 -12.47 30.18
C ASN A 820 -15.10 -12.01 29.33
N GLY A 821 -13.86 -12.12 29.83
CA GLY A 821 -12.66 -11.73 29.09
C GLY A 821 -12.50 -10.22 28.85
N LEU A 822 -13.23 -9.38 29.60
CA LEU A 822 -13.17 -7.92 29.55
C LEU A 822 -12.07 -7.34 30.46
N LEU A 823 -11.50 -8.17 31.35
CA LEU A 823 -10.32 -7.92 32.15
C LEU A 823 -9.45 -9.19 32.20
N PHE A 824 -8.13 -9.03 32.29
CA PHE A 824 -7.18 -10.12 32.51
C PHE A 824 -6.69 -10.07 33.96
N ALA A 825 -6.53 -11.22 34.62
CA ALA A 825 -5.87 -11.29 35.91
C ALA A 825 -4.36 -11.20 35.69
N GLU A 826 -3.70 -10.14 36.17
CA GLU A 826 -2.25 -10.14 36.30
C GLU A 826 -1.88 -11.19 37.36
N ASN A 827 -1.16 -12.24 36.93
CA ASN A 827 -0.51 -13.14 37.86
C ASN A 827 0.45 -12.32 38.73
N GLU A 828 0.31 -12.50 40.04
CA GLU A 828 1.23 -11.97 41.03
C GLU A 828 2.68 -12.27 40.64
N LYS A 829 3.52 -11.24 40.80
CA LYS A 829 4.96 -11.27 40.67
C LYS A 829 5.55 -12.53 41.32
N ASP A 830 6.35 -13.25 40.53
CA ASP A 830 7.69 -13.71 40.91
C ASP A 830 8.59 -13.73 39.67
#